data_AF-H8ZCD6-F1
#
_entry.id   AF-H8ZCD6-F1
#
_cell.length_a   1.000
_cell.length_b   1.000
_cell.length_c   1.000
_cell.angle_alpha   90.00
_cell.angle_beta   90.00
_cell.angle_gamma   90.00
#
_symmetry.space_group_name_H-M   'P 1'
#
loop_
_entity.id
_entity.type
_entity.pdbx_description
1 polymer ?
#
loop_
_entity_poly.entity_id
_entity_poly.type
_entity_poly.pdbx_seq_one_letter_code
_entity_poly.pdbx_strand_id
1 'polypeptide(L)'
;MNWQYLVKLLMLQHICAKIALMDIKHIHEKVIKDAHFGNLTINPEGPLSPLRGYLYSKNRLVHNKRLFSPTIETSYTLRSIKHRNIKTSEQWNTYEFLKNPAKDKPYSPKSAGNESQEYIYRYSRSLIWMFPSVSGDLSIETGRNNSFIRALRSIKDKSQINSLLASLLLLSEGISLPVEYSQEDEAVFLRRKNDLYFVLPLRLQENTKDNQASESVFLSEALKLMNFFITNCECDLLKKGGEFSEPISYKDFKTGNFLNSTKFMIQSYIFEFIDSLEATEGFIHAVHKILSEWIEDVHESGNEENMQVAIDLFERCFVSAVSHDNCSRTDYVDALLEIERVVDSDRPIPFSDSAQIPAYRSVPVYIRKSDTFINDERMNFSNCVEVGLLGIFCCFVYDASARIYATEHIPEASSSLKDFFHSHSVPFTYTDFSLHKTWNRVVSDLSALEIAYVKDRNELRSGLINMLVVIAEISGVYERDKEILQEFIEKITEAESITNWDVCRKIRIYAEDLFKLLSRDSSLKVEFFLNEGKRSDGKTDLFGKIFLKYSLGEITKGILLEIKPQHASLSLVSDKSSFPKKMEESLLNIKHIIKAQKTLLGYLIRQYASFILKSANIMQSTDLVHRKTIIRISADKFESIDRLLMKAPIEGIPYKKELVACTLIYAHDQDLSPEHPAVRFTSNILGSVPLMDVATQREFFPSLVYTKAHLSCYPSILIDDSIYLERASESNEISGIFHYIVELNSPEFLVQCLKVSIKLENLSISFSCPIMKKENANEIFSILYGEGSLTHIKKIKNYIFTHSARKNYMNELVSAAWFVYVCEQTPIIWEVVEDAYSNLHSGSFLYNSDKISTVDNFGSVLNVLNIMRKDLTRDPKNAEKFDAIHAEVVRLGIHYNSRNWPRYF
;
A
#
# COMPACT_ATOMS: atom_id res chain seq x y z
N MET A 1 -39.38 13.53 -4.98
CA MET A 1 -38.11 12.89 -5.35
C MET A 1 -37.27 12.80 -4.09
N ASN A 2 -36.95 11.59 -3.63
CA ASN A 2 -36.58 11.33 -2.23
C ASN A 2 -35.11 11.70 -1.97
N TRP A 3 -34.82 12.53 -0.97
CA TRP A 3 -33.47 13.01 -0.61
C TRP A 3 -32.46 11.85 -0.40
N GLN A 4 -32.94 10.71 0.09
CA GLN A 4 -32.16 9.48 0.24
C GLN A 4 -31.64 8.92 -1.10
N TYR A 5 -32.35 9.15 -2.21
CA TYR A 5 -31.94 8.72 -3.54
C TYR A 5 -30.80 9.59 -4.09
N LEU A 6 -30.80 10.89 -3.77
CA LEU A 6 -29.72 11.83 -4.10
C LEU A 6 -28.45 11.54 -3.30
N VAL A 7 -28.59 11.24 -2.01
CA VAL A 7 -27.45 10.83 -1.16
C VAL A 7 -26.85 9.49 -1.62
N LYS A 8 -27.68 8.53 -2.06
CA LYS A 8 -27.21 7.26 -2.64
C LYS A 8 -26.48 7.46 -3.98
N LEU A 9 -26.94 8.38 -4.83
CA LEU A 9 -26.28 8.75 -6.09
C LEU A 9 -24.92 9.45 -5.85
N LEU A 10 -24.84 10.33 -4.84
CA LEU A 10 -23.60 11.01 -4.46
C LEU A 10 -22.56 10.03 -3.87
N MET A 11 -22.99 8.98 -3.17
CA MET A 11 -22.09 7.95 -2.63
C MET A 11 -21.52 7.03 -3.75
N LEU A 12 -22.30 6.75 -4.80
CA LEU A 12 -21.86 5.99 -5.97
C LEU A 12 -20.76 6.70 -6.78
N GLN A 13 -20.72 8.04 -6.77
CA GLN A 13 -19.70 8.84 -7.46
C GLN A 13 -18.31 8.84 -6.79
N HIS A 14 -18.18 8.32 -5.56
CA HIS A 14 -16.90 8.30 -4.85
C HIS A 14 -15.99 7.11 -5.21
N ILE A 15 -16.49 6.12 -5.93
CA ILE A 15 -15.81 4.81 -6.12
C ILE A 15 -15.40 4.55 -7.58
N CYS A 16 -15.92 5.31 -8.53
CA CYS A 16 -15.39 5.42 -9.89
C CYS A 16 -14.68 6.77 -10.05
N ALA A 17 -13.89 6.98 -11.10
CA ALA A 17 -13.41 8.32 -11.40
C ALA A 17 -14.62 9.28 -11.43
N LYS A 18 -14.52 10.46 -10.78
CA LYS A 18 -15.65 11.40 -10.62
C LYS A 18 -16.34 11.75 -11.94
N ILE A 19 -15.59 11.68 -13.04
CA ILE A 19 -16.06 11.80 -14.41
C ILE A 19 -15.65 10.52 -15.18
N ALA A 20 -16.60 9.87 -15.85
CA ALA A 20 -16.34 8.65 -16.63
C ALA A 20 -15.57 8.97 -17.93
N LEU A 21 -14.79 8.02 -18.47
CA LEU A 21 -14.04 8.23 -19.71
C LEU A 21 -14.94 8.63 -20.89
N MET A 22 -16.17 8.13 -20.94
CA MET A 22 -17.15 8.50 -21.98
C MET A 22 -17.61 9.96 -21.86
N ASP A 23 -17.77 10.47 -20.63
CA ASP A 23 -18.06 11.88 -20.40
C ASP A 23 -16.86 12.75 -20.78
N ILE A 24 -15.63 12.30 -20.47
CA ILE A 24 -14.40 12.98 -20.91
C ILE A 24 -14.31 13.04 -22.43
N LYS A 25 -14.69 11.96 -23.13
CA LYS A 25 -14.77 11.94 -24.59
C LYS A 25 -15.71 13.02 -25.10
N HIS A 26 -16.91 13.12 -24.52
CA HIS A 26 -17.89 14.13 -24.88
C HIS A 26 -17.37 15.56 -24.64
N ILE A 27 -16.65 15.79 -23.53
CA ILE A 27 -16.02 17.08 -23.21
C ILE A 27 -15.00 17.49 -24.28
N HIS A 28 -14.16 16.56 -24.77
CA HIS A 28 -13.17 16.84 -25.82
C HIS A 28 -13.77 17.10 -27.19
N GLU A 29 -14.93 16.49 -27.49
CA GLU A 29 -15.65 16.68 -28.76
C GLU A 29 -16.50 17.95 -28.79
N LYS A 30 -16.72 18.60 -27.64
CA LYS A 30 -17.56 19.79 -27.53
C LYS A 30 -16.91 21.01 -28.20
N VAL A 31 -17.67 21.63 -29.11
CA VAL A 31 -17.24 22.83 -29.84
C VAL A 31 -17.59 24.09 -29.04
N ILE A 32 -16.58 24.94 -28.84
CA ILE A 32 -16.68 26.29 -28.25
C ILE A 32 -16.60 27.28 -29.41
N LYS A 33 -17.56 28.21 -29.48
CA LYS A 33 -17.56 29.27 -30.50
C LYS A 33 -16.84 30.49 -29.94
N ASP A 34 -15.73 30.88 -30.57
CA ASP A 34 -14.99 32.10 -30.25
C ASP A 34 -15.03 33.08 -31.44
N ALA A 35 -15.12 34.38 -31.13
CA ALA A 35 -15.26 35.43 -32.14
C ALA A 35 -13.95 35.71 -32.90
N HIS A 36 -12.80 35.50 -32.25
CA HIS A 36 -11.47 35.83 -32.76
C HIS A 36 -10.75 34.58 -33.30
N PHE A 37 -10.90 33.45 -32.64
CA PHE A 37 -10.21 32.19 -32.93
C PHE A 37 -11.10 31.14 -33.61
N GLY A 38 -12.39 31.46 -33.83
CA GLY A 38 -13.34 30.61 -34.55
C GLY A 38 -13.88 29.45 -33.71
N ASN A 39 -14.20 28.33 -34.37
CA ASN A 39 -14.68 27.14 -33.65
C ASN A 39 -13.49 26.41 -33.02
N LEU A 40 -13.52 26.29 -31.70
CA LEU A 40 -12.49 25.69 -30.86
C LEU A 40 -13.00 24.42 -30.19
N THR A 41 -12.04 23.61 -29.74
CA THR A 41 -12.23 22.40 -28.93
C THR A 41 -11.10 22.35 -27.90
N ILE A 42 -11.27 21.56 -26.84
CA ILE A 42 -10.23 21.44 -25.82
C ILE A 42 -9.06 20.64 -26.37
N ASN A 43 -7.83 21.07 -26.05
CA ASN A 43 -6.64 20.29 -26.32
C ASN A 43 -6.55 19.12 -25.33
N PRO A 44 -6.60 17.84 -25.77
CA PRO A 44 -6.53 16.70 -24.86
C PRO A 44 -5.22 16.60 -24.08
N GLU A 45 -4.13 17.17 -24.60
CA GLU A 45 -2.84 17.23 -23.92
C GLU A 45 -2.73 18.44 -22.98
N GLY A 46 -3.64 19.40 -23.12
CA GLY A 46 -3.66 20.66 -22.40
C GLY A 46 -4.01 20.55 -20.92
N PRO A 47 -3.83 21.65 -20.17
CA PRO A 47 -4.11 21.70 -18.73
C PRO A 47 -5.62 21.65 -18.39
N LEU A 48 -6.50 21.89 -19.38
CA LEU A 48 -7.96 21.78 -19.22
C LEU A 48 -8.49 20.35 -19.38
N SER A 49 -7.66 19.44 -19.89
CA SER A 49 -8.08 18.07 -20.15
C SER A 49 -8.31 17.31 -18.84
N PRO A 50 -9.52 16.76 -18.60
CA PRO A 50 -9.78 15.94 -17.41
C PRO A 50 -8.94 14.65 -17.37
N LEU A 51 -8.35 14.23 -18.49
CA LEU A 51 -7.51 13.03 -18.58
C LEU A 51 -6.31 13.06 -17.63
N ARG A 52 -5.71 14.24 -17.41
CA ARG A 52 -4.59 14.38 -16.46
C ARG A 52 -5.04 14.04 -15.05
N GLY A 53 -6.13 14.66 -14.58
CA GLY A 53 -6.73 14.39 -13.28
C GLY A 53 -7.18 12.94 -13.11
N TYR A 54 -7.85 12.38 -14.14
CA TYR A 54 -8.23 10.97 -14.18
C TYR A 54 -7.01 10.06 -13.99
N LEU A 55 -5.90 10.30 -14.71
CA LEU A 55 -4.68 9.49 -14.58
C LEU A 55 -3.93 9.72 -13.27
N TYR A 56 -3.91 10.93 -12.73
CA TYR A 56 -3.35 11.20 -11.40
C TYR A 56 -4.09 10.40 -10.32
N SER A 57 -5.42 10.33 -10.44
CA SER A 57 -6.27 9.53 -9.55
C SER A 57 -6.03 8.04 -9.74
N LYS A 58 -6.07 7.52 -10.98
CA LYS A 58 -5.82 6.08 -11.29
C LYS A 58 -4.42 5.60 -10.90
N ASN A 59 -3.39 6.44 -11.04
CA ASN A 59 -2.03 6.11 -10.59
C ASN A 59 -1.79 6.45 -9.10
N ARG A 60 -2.79 6.98 -8.38
CA ARG A 60 -2.73 7.34 -6.95
C ARG A 60 -1.58 8.30 -6.61
N LEU A 61 -1.24 9.20 -7.54
CA LEU A 61 -0.06 10.09 -7.39
C LEU A 61 -0.24 11.10 -6.26
N VAL A 62 -1.42 11.72 -6.15
CA VAL A 62 -1.72 12.69 -5.06
C VAL A 62 -1.72 11.98 -3.72
N HIS A 63 -2.31 10.78 -3.66
CA HIS A 63 -2.31 9.93 -2.47
C HIS A 63 -0.87 9.61 -2.02
N ASN A 64 -0.03 9.13 -2.94
CA ASN A 64 1.37 8.82 -2.63
C ASN A 64 2.13 10.06 -2.16
N LYS A 65 1.95 11.20 -2.84
CA LYS A 65 2.61 12.46 -2.51
C LYS A 65 2.18 13.00 -1.14
N ARG A 66 0.87 13.05 -0.88
CA ARG A 66 0.31 13.62 0.35
C ARG A 66 0.57 12.76 1.59
N LEU A 67 0.53 11.43 1.46
CA LEU A 67 0.61 10.54 2.62
C LEU A 67 2.01 10.02 2.93
N PHE A 68 2.92 9.94 1.95
CA PHE A 68 4.21 9.28 2.15
C PHE A 68 5.43 10.16 1.88
N SER A 69 5.28 11.32 1.24
CA SER A 69 6.44 12.19 0.97
C SER A 69 7.15 12.62 2.26
N PRO A 70 8.49 12.59 2.33
CA PRO A 70 9.21 12.99 3.53
C PRO A 70 9.12 14.49 3.82
N THR A 71 8.61 15.30 2.88
CA THR A 71 8.36 16.73 3.06
C THR A 71 7.14 16.99 3.95
N ILE A 72 6.40 15.95 4.34
CA ILE A 72 5.25 16.00 5.25
C ILE A 72 5.53 15.10 6.45
N GLU A 73 5.26 15.61 7.65
CA GLU A 73 5.30 14.85 8.90
C GLU A 73 3.88 14.41 9.27
N THR A 74 3.62 13.10 9.19
CA THR A 74 2.36 12.52 9.64
C THR A 74 2.28 12.55 11.16
N SER A 75 1.18 13.05 11.74
CA SER A 75 1.00 13.08 13.19
C SER A 75 0.41 11.76 13.70
N TYR A 76 1.25 10.96 14.35
CA TYR A 76 0.81 9.75 15.04
C TYR A 76 1.64 9.50 16.31
N THR A 77 1.14 8.64 17.19
CA THR A 77 1.87 8.13 18.35
C THR A 77 1.46 6.70 18.65
N LEU A 78 2.43 5.82 18.89
CA LEU A 78 2.21 4.48 19.43
C LEU A 78 2.74 4.42 20.86
N ARG A 79 1.95 3.92 21.81
CA ARG A 79 2.36 3.74 23.22
C ARG A 79 1.98 2.34 23.71
N SER A 80 2.79 1.76 24.59
CA SER A 80 2.43 0.52 25.28
C SER A 80 1.73 0.83 26.61
N ILE A 81 0.66 0.09 26.88
CA ILE A 81 -0.08 0.13 28.14
C ILE A 81 0.06 -1.24 28.79
N LYS A 82 0.72 -1.29 29.94
CA LYS A 82 0.91 -2.52 30.71
C LYS A 82 -0.32 -2.82 31.53
N HIS A 83 -0.90 -4.00 31.33
CA HIS A 83 -1.96 -4.54 32.15
C HIS A 83 -1.39 -5.60 33.08
N ARG A 84 -2.00 -5.72 34.26
CA ARG A 84 -1.69 -6.77 35.22
C ARG A 84 -2.98 -7.42 35.68
N ASN A 85 -3.11 -8.71 35.41
CA ASN A 85 -4.15 -9.52 36.02
C ASN A 85 -3.80 -9.71 37.50
N ILE A 86 -4.59 -9.10 38.38
CA ILE A 86 -4.35 -9.13 39.83
C ILE A 86 -4.48 -10.56 40.39
N LYS A 87 -5.26 -11.44 39.73
CA LYS A 87 -5.52 -12.81 40.20
C LYS A 87 -4.47 -13.82 39.71
N THR A 88 -4.06 -13.73 38.44
CA THR A 88 -3.08 -14.68 37.84
C THR A 88 -1.65 -14.16 37.87
N SER A 89 -1.45 -12.89 38.25
CA SER A 89 -0.18 -12.16 38.09
C SER A 89 0.33 -12.05 36.64
N GLU A 90 -0.46 -12.47 35.66
CA GLU A 90 -0.14 -12.33 34.24
C GLU A 90 -0.07 -10.85 33.84
N GLN A 91 0.97 -10.51 33.10
CA GLN A 91 1.13 -9.20 32.50
C GLN A 91 0.93 -9.32 31.00
N TRP A 92 0.21 -8.36 30.42
CA TRP A 92 0.05 -8.27 28.98
C TRP A 92 0.02 -6.80 28.58
N ASN A 93 0.44 -6.51 27.36
CA ASN A 93 0.46 -5.15 26.84
C ASN A 93 -0.71 -4.95 25.87
N THR A 94 -1.48 -3.88 26.05
CA THR A 94 -2.22 -3.29 24.94
C THR A 94 -1.41 -2.17 24.34
N TYR A 95 -1.77 -1.79 23.11
CA TYR A 95 -1.12 -0.68 22.42
C TYR A 95 -2.16 0.37 22.10
N GLU A 96 -1.86 1.61 22.46
CA GLU A 96 -2.64 2.77 22.05
C GLU A 96 -1.96 3.37 20.83
N PHE A 97 -2.67 3.40 19.70
CA PHE A 97 -2.22 4.06 18.48
C PHE A 97 -3.14 5.25 18.20
N LEU A 98 -2.59 6.45 18.38
CA LEU A 98 -3.29 7.71 18.13
C LEU A 98 -2.77 8.30 16.83
N LYS A 99 -3.65 8.56 15.87
CA LYS A 99 -3.29 9.18 14.60
C LYS A 99 -4.14 10.42 14.45
N ASN A 100 -3.52 11.59 14.35
CA ASN A 100 -4.25 12.85 14.21
C ASN A 100 -3.90 13.54 12.88
N PRO A 101 -4.47 13.11 11.74
CA PRO A 101 -4.11 13.66 10.44
C PRO A 101 -4.37 15.17 10.30
N ALA A 102 -5.25 15.74 11.13
CA ALA A 102 -5.48 17.18 11.18
C ALA A 102 -4.28 17.97 11.73
N LYS A 103 -3.35 17.29 12.42
CA LYS A 103 -2.07 17.84 12.91
C LYS A 103 -0.89 17.52 12.00
N ASP A 104 -1.10 16.89 10.85
CA ASP A 104 -0.06 16.76 9.83
C ASP A 104 0.49 18.14 9.48
N LYS A 105 1.81 18.23 9.29
CA LYS A 105 2.48 19.50 9.01
C LYS A 105 3.60 19.30 7.99
N PRO A 106 3.98 20.34 7.23
CA PRO A 106 5.18 20.25 6.41
C PRO A 106 6.41 20.10 7.30
N TYR A 107 7.37 19.32 6.83
CA TYR A 107 8.69 19.23 7.44
C TYR A 107 9.45 20.54 7.25
N SER A 108 9.99 21.08 8.34
CA SER A 108 10.82 22.29 8.32
C SER A 108 12.29 21.92 8.58
N PRO A 109 13.20 22.03 7.58
CA PRO A 109 14.61 21.80 7.84
C PRO A 109 15.15 22.85 8.83
N LYS A 110 16.04 22.41 9.74
CA LYS A 110 16.71 23.31 10.71
C LYS A 110 17.67 24.31 10.07
N SER A 111 18.04 24.11 8.80
CA SER A 111 18.91 24.96 8.00
C SER A 111 18.27 25.23 6.63
N ALA A 112 17.20 26.02 6.59
CA ALA A 112 16.58 26.45 5.33
C ALA A 112 17.48 27.54 4.71
N GLY A 113 18.22 27.19 3.65
CA GLY A 113 19.18 28.10 3.02
C GLY A 113 18.92 28.37 1.54
N ASN A 114 18.12 27.56 0.85
CA ASN A 114 17.88 27.73 -0.58
C ASN A 114 16.38 27.82 -0.93
N GLU A 115 16.10 28.48 -2.06
CA GLU A 115 14.75 28.81 -2.54
C GLU A 115 13.87 27.56 -2.75
N SER A 116 14.43 26.47 -3.28
CA SER A 116 13.70 25.21 -3.48
C SER A 116 13.16 24.63 -2.17
N GLN A 117 13.92 24.68 -1.07
CA GLN A 117 13.46 24.17 0.23
C GLN A 117 12.30 24.98 0.80
N GLU A 118 12.36 26.31 0.72
CA GLU A 118 11.28 27.19 1.17
C GLU A 118 10.02 26.98 0.33
N TYR A 119 10.19 26.86 -0.99
CA TYR A 119 9.09 26.52 -1.89
C TYR A 119 8.45 25.18 -1.49
N ILE A 120 9.24 24.12 -1.31
CA ILE A 120 8.72 22.78 -0.95
C ILE A 120 8.00 22.78 0.40
N TYR A 121 8.48 23.56 1.38
CA TYR A 121 7.79 23.73 2.66
C TYR A 121 6.40 24.37 2.49
N ARG A 122 6.32 25.48 1.73
CA ARG A 122 5.06 26.16 1.42
C ARG A 122 4.13 25.29 0.56
N TYR A 123 4.69 24.58 -0.42
CA TYR A 123 3.97 23.63 -1.28
C TYR A 123 3.36 22.49 -0.45
N SER A 124 4.15 21.85 0.40
CA SER A 124 3.68 20.74 1.25
C SER A 124 2.58 21.19 2.21
N ARG A 125 2.65 22.44 2.70
CA ARG A 125 1.58 23.06 3.50
C ARG A 125 0.29 23.24 2.69
N SER A 126 0.39 23.81 1.50
CA SER A 126 -0.74 23.98 0.58
C SER A 126 -1.38 22.63 0.23
N LEU A 127 -0.56 21.60 0.00
CA LEU A 127 -1.02 20.25 -0.29
C LEU A 127 -1.82 19.65 0.89
N ILE A 128 -1.39 19.86 2.14
CA ILE A 128 -2.15 19.45 3.34
C ILE A 128 -3.50 20.15 3.44
N TRP A 129 -3.56 21.44 3.07
CA TRP A 129 -4.80 22.21 3.11
C TRP A 129 -5.78 21.81 2.01
N MET A 130 -5.30 21.59 0.79
CA MET A 130 -6.11 21.19 -0.36
C MET A 130 -6.52 19.71 -0.32
N PHE A 131 -5.66 18.84 0.23
CA PHE A 131 -5.91 17.41 0.34
C PHE A 131 -5.79 16.93 1.80
N PRO A 132 -6.74 17.29 2.67
CA PRO A 132 -6.86 16.75 4.01
C PRO A 132 -6.99 15.22 4.04
N SER A 133 -6.64 14.62 5.17
CA SER A 133 -6.73 13.18 5.38
C SER A 133 -7.34 12.81 6.73
N VAL A 134 -8.37 13.55 7.18
CA VAL A 134 -8.92 13.47 8.56
C VAL A 134 -9.25 12.04 9.01
N SER A 135 -9.78 11.20 8.12
CA SER A 135 -10.12 9.79 8.38
C SER A 135 -8.98 8.80 8.09
N GLY A 136 -7.82 9.29 7.66
CA GLY A 136 -6.70 8.51 7.14
C GLY A 136 -6.70 8.33 5.63
N ASP A 137 -7.80 8.65 4.92
CA ASP A 137 -7.85 8.66 3.45
C ASP A 137 -7.81 10.07 2.90
N LEU A 138 -7.29 10.21 1.68
CA LEU A 138 -7.23 11.47 0.97
C LEU A 138 -8.64 11.99 0.64
N SER A 139 -8.91 13.25 0.94
CA SER A 139 -10.14 13.95 0.56
C SER A 139 -9.82 15.41 0.27
N ILE A 140 -10.74 16.12 -0.39
CA ILE A 140 -10.74 17.60 -0.43
C ILE A 140 -11.62 18.22 0.67
N GLU A 141 -12.46 17.39 1.30
CA GLU A 141 -13.40 17.79 2.34
C GLU A 141 -12.75 17.69 3.74
N THR A 142 -13.04 18.65 4.62
CA THR A 142 -12.49 18.69 5.98
C THR A 142 -13.43 19.39 6.95
N GLY A 143 -13.43 18.95 8.21
CA GLY A 143 -14.15 19.61 9.30
C GLY A 143 -13.44 20.86 9.86
N ARG A 144 -12.32 21.31 9.28
CA ARG A 144 -11.62 22.52 9.73
C ARG A 144 -12.43 23.77 9.40
N ASN A 145 -12.75 24.55 10.42
CA ASN A 145 -13.61 25.71 10.32
C ASN A 145 -13.04 26.84 9.43
N ASN A 146 -11.73 26.90 9.23
CA ASN A 146 -11.03 27.94 8.45
C ASN A 146 -10.53 27.46 7.07
N SER A 147 -11.02 26.30 6.59
CA SER A 147 -10.51 25.62 5.38
C SER A 147 -10.89 26.30 4.06
N PHE A 148 -10.07 26.05 3.03
CA PHE A 148 -10.32 26.54 1.66
C PHE A 148 -11.61 25.96 1.04
N ILE A 149 -11.88 24.68 1.24
CA ILE A 149 -13.10 24.06 0.72
C ILE A 149 -14.36 24.69 1.33
N ARG A 150 -14.34 25.07 2.62
CA ARG A 150 -15.46 25.80 3.24
C ARG A 150 -15.68 27.16 2.58
N ALA A 151 -14.60 27.87 2.25
CA ALA A 151 -14.67 29.12 1.51
C ALA A 151 -15.32 28.91 0.13
N LEU A 152 -14.85 27.92 -0.63
CA LEU A 152 -15.42 27.55 -1.94
C LEU A 152 -16.91 27.20 -1.86
N ARG A 153 -17.30 26.35 -0.91
CA ARG A 153 -18.70 25.92 -0.72
C ARG A 153 -19.62 27.02 -0.19
N SER A 154 -19.07 28.11 0.34
CA SER A 154 -19.86 29.27 0.78
C SER A 154 -20.35 30.14 -0.39
N ILE A 155 -19.69 30.05 -1.53
CA ILE A 155 -20.07 30.78 -2.75
C ILE A 155 -21.33 30.11 -3.32
N LYS A 156 -22.43 30.86 -3.40
CA LYS A 156 -23.71 30.34 -3.89
C LYS A 156 -23.78 30.24 -5.41
N ASP A 157 -23.07 31.14 -6.08
CA ASP A 157 -23.05 31.22 -7.54
C ASP A 157 -21.98 30.30 -8.12
N LYS A 158 -22.42 29.25 -8.84
CA LYS A 158 -21.51 28.30 -9.49
C LYS A 158 -20.58 28.98 -10.51
N SER A 159 -21.01 30.06 -11.15
CA SER A 159 -20.17 30.77 -12.12
C SER A 159 -18.95 31.41 -11.46
N GLN A 160 -19.11 31.96 -10.25
CA GLN A 160 -18.01 32.51 -9.46
C GLN A 160 -17.06 31.42 -8.96
N ILE A 161 -17.57 30.24 -8.58
CA ILE A 161 -16.72 29.08 -8.24
C ILE A 161 -15.88 28.69 -9.45
N ASN A 162 -16.49 28.58 -10.63
CA ASN A 162 -15.79 28.25 -11.86
C ASN A 162 -14.73 29.30 -12.20
N SER A 163 -15.04 30.59 -12.06
CA SER A 163 -14.08 31.68 -12.26
C SER A 163 -12.93 31.63 -11.25
N LEU A 164 -13.18 31.35 -9.97
CA LEU A 164 -12.12 31.20 -8.97
C LEU A 164 -11.19 30.01 -9.28
N LEU A 165 -11.74 28.85 -9.62
CA LEU A 165 -10.96 27.67 -10.03
C LEU A 165 -10.17 27.95 -11.32
N ALA A 166 -10.78 28.66 -12.28
CA ALA A 166 -10.13 29.09 -13.50
C ALA A 166 -8.94 30.02 -13.20
N SER A 167 -9.11 31.01 -12.31
CA SER A 167 -8.02 31.89 -11.90
C SER A 167 -6.88 31.14 -11.23
N LEU A 168 -7.17 30.16 -10.37
CA LEU A 168 -6.12 29.32 -9.76
C LEU A 168 -5.36 28.48 -10.79
N LEU A 169 -6.07 27.92 -11.79
CA LEU A 169 -5.41 27.23 -12.91
C LEU A 169 -4.49 28.19 -13.67
N LEU A 170 -5.00 29.36 -14.05
CA LEU A 170 -4.25 30.37 -14.82
C LEU A 170 -3.01 30.87 -14.06
N LEU A 171 -3.13 31.17 -12.76
CA LEU A 171 -2.00 31.51 -11.90
C LEU A 171 -0.97 30.37 -11.83
N SER A 172 -1.41 29.11 -11.79
CA SER A 172 -0.49 27.97 -11.80
C SER A 172 0.25 27.78 -13.13
N GLU A 173 -0.31 28.30 -14.22
CA GLU A 173 0.24 28.23 -15.57
C GLU A 173 1.14 29.44 -15.92
N GLY A 174 1.25 30.43 -15.02
CA GLY A 174 2.09 31.62 -15.20
C GLY A 174 1.35 32.85 -15.73
N ILE A 175 0.02 32.91 -15.62
CA ILE A 175 -0.75 34.11 -15.96
C ILE A 175 -0.96 34.95 -14.71
N SER A 176 -0.26 36.08 -14.63
CA SER A 176 -0.34 37.02 -13.51
C SER A 176 -1.65 37.83 -13.54
N LEU A 177 -2.70 37.26 -12.96
CA LEU A 177 -4.01 37.91 -12.85
C LEU A 177 -4.05 38.95 -11.71
N PRO A 178 -4.81 40.06 -11.84
CA PRO A 178 -4.96 41.10 -10.83
C PRO A 178 -5.92 40.65 -9.71
N VAL A 179 -5.53 39.61 -8.98
CA VAL A 179 -6.29 39.10 -7.83
C VAL A 179 -5.94 39.95 -6.62
N GLU A 180 -6.94 40.59 -6.02
CA GLU A 180 -6.76 41.54 -4.93
C GLU A 180 -7.36 41.01 -3.62
N TYR A 181 -6.71 41.36 -2.50
CA TYR A 181 -7.23 41.14 -1.16
C TYR A 181 -7.68 42.47 -0.56
N SER A 182 -8.95 42.58 -0.17
CA SER A 182 -9.49 43.71 0.59
C SER A 182 -9.54 43.34 2.06
N GLN A 183 -8.81 44.11 2.88
CA GLN A 183 -8.87 43.99 4.34
C GLN A 183 -10.19 44.50 4.91
N GLU A 184 -10.81 45.50 4.25
CA GLU A 184 -12.09 46.07 4.69
C GLU A 184 -13.24 45.10 4.43
N ASP A 185 -13.30 44.50 3.24
CA ASP A 185 -14.33 43.52 2.86
C ASP A 185 -14.03 42.11 3.39
N GLU A 186 -12.81 41.90 3.91
CA GLU A 186 -12.26 40.59 4.26
C GLU A 186 -12.53 39.54 3.18
N ALA A 187 -12.17 39.87 1.95
CA ALA A 187 -12.44 39.05 0.79
C ALA A 187 -11.31 39.13 -0.24
N VAL A 188 -11.16 38.07 -1.03
CA VAL A 188 -10.31 38.05 -2.23
C VAL A 188 -11.21 38.13 -3.45
N PHE A 189 -10.89 38.97 -4.42
CA PHE A 189 -11.68 39.10 -5.64
C PHE A 189 -10.83 39.25 -6.88
N LEU A 190 -11.43 38.91 -8.02
CA LEU A 190 -10.93 39.25 -9.34
C LEU A 190 -11.98 40.13 -10.03
N ARG A 191 -11.55 41.31 -10.50
CA ARG A 191 -12.37 42.26 -11.24
C ARG A 191 -11.64 42.70 -12.50
N ARG A 192 -12.37 42.88 -13.60
CA ARG A 192 -11.88 43.52 -14.82
C ARG A 192 -12.85 44.63 -15.17
N LYS A 193 -12.39 45.88 -15.24
CA LYS A 193 -13.25 47.04 -15.51
C LYS A 193 -14.45 47.05 -14.54
N ASN A 194 -15.68 46.87 -15.02
CA ASN A 194 -16.89 46.79 -14.19
C ASN A 194 -17.36 45.35 -13.89
N ASP A 195 -16.71 44.34 -14.49
CA ASP A 195 -17.12 42.94 -14.38
C ASP A 195 -16.43 42.27 -13.18
N LEU A 196 -17.25 41.70 -12.30
CA LEU A 196 -16.83 40.94 -11.13
C LEU A 196 -16.82 39.45 -11.46
N TYR A 197 -15.65 38.83 -11.44
CA TYR A 197 -15.50 37.41 -11.76
C TYR A 197 -15.83 36.51 -10.57
N PHE A 198 -15.27 36.82 -9.41
CA PHE A 198 -15.59 36.12 -8.18
C PHE A 198 -15.32 37.00 -6.95
N VAL A 199 -16.02 36.68 -5.86
CA VAL A 199 -15.68 37.12 -4.50
C VAL A 199 -15.53 35.88 -3.64
N LEU A 200 -14.34 35.69 -3.09
CA LEU A 200 -14.04 34.66 -2.11
C LEU A 200 -14.10 35.30 -0.71
N PRO A 201 -15.20 35.09 0.05
CA PRO A 201 -15.30 35.62 1.39
C PRO A 201 -14.29 34.93 2.32
N LEU A 202 -13.60 35.70 3.17
CA LEU A 202 -12.67 35.17 4.17
C LEU A 202 -13.25 35.18 5.58
N ARG A 203 -14.47 35.68 5.78
CA ARG A 203 -15.19 35.56 7.05
C ARG A 203 -16.59 35.00 6.83
N LEU A 204 -16.93 33.98 7.60
CA LEU A 204 -18.27 33.37 7.62
C LEU A 204 -18.87 33.50 9.01
N GLN A 205 -20.16 33.81 9.08
CA GLN A 205 -20.94 33.79 10.33
C GLN A 205 -21.41 32.37 10.64
N GLU A 206 -21.22 31.91 11.88
CA GLU A 206 -21.82 30.67 12.37
C GLU A 206 -23.13 30.96 13.11
N ASN A 207 -24.20 30.26 12.71
CA ASN A 207 -25.46 30.26 13.44
C ASN A 207 -25.40 29.17 14.49
N THR A 208 -25.13 29.54 15.74
CA THR A 208 -25.33 28.66 16.90
C THR A 208 -26.82 28.38 17.07
N LYS A 209 -27.19 27.13 17.34
CA LYS A 209 -28.60 26.73 17.51
C LYS A 209 -29.26 27.31 18.77
N ASP A 210 -28.48 27.93 19.64
CA ASP A 210 -28.93 28.65 20.83
C ASP A 210 -28.62 30.14 20.64
N ASN A 211 -29.57 31.03 20.96
CA ASN A 211 -29.53 32.50 20.81
C ASN A 211 -28.40 33.22 21.60
N GLN A 212 -27.16 32.76 21.51
CA GLN A 212 -25.95 33.40 22.01
C GLN A 212 -25.04 33.71 20.81
N ALA A 213 -24.56 34.96 20.78
CA ALA A 213 -23.73 35.63 19.77
C ALA A 213 -23.18 34.76 18.62
N SER A 214 -23.48 35.17 17.38
CA SER A 214 -22.89 34.57 16.17
C SER A 214 -21.37 34.72 16.20
N GLU A 215 -20.66 33.60 16.30
CA GLU A 215 -19.21 33.59 16.24
C GLU A 215 -18.78 33.64 14.77
N SER A 216 -17.93 34.61 14.40
CA SER A 216 -17.44 34.75 13.03
C SER A 216 -16.09 34.07 12.86
N VAL A 217 -15.94 33.20 11.87
CA VAL A 217 -14.68 32.47 11.62
C VAL A 217 -13.92 33.08 10.45
N PHE A 218 -12.65 33.43 10.68
CA PHE A 218 -11.74 33.88 9.63
C PHE A 218 -11.05 32.70 8.93
N LEU A 219 -11.23 32.59 7.62
CA LEU A 219 -10.77 31.52 6.74
C LEU A 219 -9.31 31.71 6.33
N SER A 220 -8.42 31.70 7.32
CA SER A 220 -6.99 31.95 7.12
C SER A 220 -6.27 30.97 6.18
N GLU A 221 -6.75 29.74 6.03
CA GLU A 221 -6.15 28.79 5.06
C GLU A 221 -6.46 29.21 3.62
N ALA A 222 -7.67 29.72 3.36
CA ALA A 222 -8.07 30.19 2.04
C ALA A 222 -7.20 31.36 1.57
N LEU A 223 -7.01 32.38 2.43
CA LEU A 223 -6.14 33.52 2.12
C LEU A 223 -4.69 33.08 1.87
N LYS A 224 -4.13 32.21 2.73
CA LYS A 224 -2.75 31.72 2.57
C LYS A 224 -2.58 30.91 1.29
N LEU A 225 -3.59 30.13 0.89
CA LEU A 225 -3.56 29.37 -0.34
C LEU A 225 -3.62 30.28 -1.58
N MET A 226 -4.51 31.28 -1.61
CA MET A 226 -4.55 32.28 -2.69
C MET A 226 -3.20 32.98 -2.82
N ASN A 227 -2.63 33.46 -1.71
CA ASN A 227 -1.31 34.10 -1.71
C ASN A 227 -0.21 33.15 -2.20
N PHE A 228 -0.29 31.85 -1.89
CA PHE A 228 0.68 30.87 -2.39
C PHE A 228 0.67 30.77 -3.92
N PHE A 229 -0.50 30.70 -4.57
CA PHE A 229 -0.57 30.68 -6.04
C PHE A 229 -0.12 32.00 -6.65
N ILE A 230 -0.53 33.15 -6.09
CA ILE A 230 -0.13 34.48 -6.58
C ILE A 230 1.39 34.65 -6.49
N THR A 231 2.00 34.35 -5.33
CA THR A 231 3.45 34.53 -5.13
C THR A 231 4.29 33.64 -6.03
N ASN A 232 3.81 32.44 -6.36
CA ASN A 232 4.58 31.46 -7.14
C ASN A 232 4.21 31.44 -8.63
N CYS A 233 3.35 32.34 -9.11
CA CYS A 233 2.96 32.43 -10.52
C CYS A 233 4.19 32.53 -11.45
N GLU A 234 5.16 33.37 -11.07
CA GLU A 234 6.37 33.65 -11.85
C GLU A 234 7.62 32.88 -11.38
N CYS A 235 7.46 31.87 -10.52
CA CYS A 235 8.58 31.15 -9.92
C CYS A 235 9.39 30.36 -10.98
N ASP A 236 10.71 30.60 -11.03
CA ASP A 236 11.61 29.96 -12.00
C ASP A 236 11.66 28.43 -11.84
N LEU A 237 11.41 27.91 -10.64
CA LEU A 237 11.34 26.46 -10.39
C LEU A 237 10.18 25.79 -11.15
N LEU A 238 9.14 26.55 -11.51
CA LEU A 238 7.90 26.09 -12.15
C LEU A 238 7.86 26.39 -13.66
N LYS A 239 8.65 27.37 -14.11
CA LYS A 239 8.78 27.74 -15.53
C LYS A 239 9.41 26.62 -16.35
N LYS A 240 9.21 26.64 -17.67
CA LYS A 240 9.71 25.60 -18.59
C LYS A 240 11.22 25.40 -18.43
N GLY A 241 11.63 24.19 -18.04
CA GLY A 241 13.04 23.85 -17.78
C GLY A 241 13.47 24.00 -16.31
N GLY A 242 12.62 24.55 -15.45
CA GLY A 242 12.79 24.59 -14.00
C GLY A 242 12.66 23.22 -13.34
N GLU A 243 13.14 23.12 -12.09
CA GLU A 243 13.27 21.87 -11.33
C GLU A 243 11.95 21.08 -11.21
N PHE A 244 10.83 21.77 -11.01
CA PHE A 244 9.50 21.20 -10.80
C PHE A 244 8.57 21.40 -12.01
N SER A 245 9.11 21.78 -13.16
CA SER A 245 8.32 22.07 -14.35
C SER A 245 7.69 20.82 -14.98
N GLU A 246 6.79 21.03 -15.95
CA GLU A 246 6.18 19.93 -16.71
C GLU A 246 7.26 19.16 -17.50
N PRO A 247 7.29 17.81 -17.44
CA PRO A 247 8.43 17.06 -17.91
C PRO A 247 8.55 17.06 -19.44
N ILE A 248 9.71 17.48 -19.94
CA ILE A 248 9.99 17.57 -21.39
C ILE A 248 10.48 16.25 -21.99
N SER A 249 10.75 15.23 -21.16
CA SER A 249 11.20 13.92 -21.61
C SER A 249 10.73 12.80 -20.66
N TYR A 250 10.72 11.55 -21.16
CA TYR A 250 10.42 10.40 -20.29
C TYR A 250 11.47 10.17 -19.19
N LYS A 251 12.71 10.62 -19.38
CA LYS A 251 13.75 10.54 -18.33
C LYS A 251 13.41 11.49 -17.19
N ASP A 252 12.97 12.69 -17.54
CA ASP A 252 12.53 13.73 -16.63
C ASP A 252 11.24 13.37 -15.92
N PHE A 253 10.22 12.88 -16.63
CA PHE A 253 8.98 12.35 -16.03
C PHE A 253 9.24 11.32 -14.91
N LYS A 254 10.24 10.44 -15.09
CA LYS A 254 10.63 9.43 -14.10
C LYS A 254 11.34 9.98 -12.87
N THR A 255 11.67 11.28 -12.81
CA THR A 255 12.16 11.93 -11.57
C THR A 255 11.03 12.10 -10.57
N GLY A 256 9.81 12.35 -11.05
CA GLY A 256 8.66 12.70 -10.21
C GLY A 256 8.67 14.15 -9.72
N ASN A 257 9.64 14.97 -10.12
CA ASN A 257 9.77 16.35 -9.62
C ASN A 257 8.54 17.22 -9.92
N PHE A 258 7.86 16.98 -11.05
CA PHE A 258 6.63 17.69 -11.41
C PHE A 258 5.49 17.50 -10.40
N LEU A 259 5.57 16.47 -9.52
CA LEU A 259 4.65 16.31 -8.39
C LEU A 259 4.76 17.44 -7.37
N ASN A 260 5.80 18.28 -7.45
CA ASN A 260 5.95 19.49 -6.64
C ASN A 260 5.47 20.76 -7.37
N SER A 261 4.83 20.63 -8.53
CA SER A 261 4.30 21.79 -9.28
C SER A 261 2.93 22.25 -8.77
N THR A 262 2.69 23.56 -8.84
CA THR A 262 1.35 24.15 -8.65
C THR A 262 0.36 23.58 -9.66
N LYS A 263 0.79 23.34 -10.90
CA LYS A 263 0.01 22.74 -11.99
C LYS A 263 -0.56 21.37 -11.60
N PHE A 264 0.29 20.46 -11.12
CA PHE A 264 -0.13 19.14 -10.64
C PHE A 264 -1.16 19.24 -9.51
N MET A 265 -0.92 20.14 -8.54
CA MET A 265 -1.78 20.30 -7.36
C MET A 265 -3.18 20.82 -7.74
N ILE A 266 -3.26 21.90 -8.53
CA ILE A 266 -4.56 22.51 -8.87
C ILE A 266 -5.35 21.66 -9.87
N GLN A 267 -4.70 21.05 -10.86
CA GLN A 267 -5.37 20.16 -11.81
C GLN A 267 -5.96 18.94 -11.09
N SER A 268 -5.24 18.39 -10.11
CA SER A 268 -5.75 17.31 -9.26
C SER A 268 -6.93 17.77 -8.41
N TYR A 269 -6.87 18.97 -7.83
CA TYR A 269 -7.93 19.48 -6.94
C TYR A 269 -9.20 19.80 -7.71
N ILE A 270 -9.09 20.40 -8.89
CA ILE A 270 -10.22 20.67 -9.78
C ILE A 270 -10.90 19.37 -10.19
N PHE A 271 -10.13 18.35 -10.58
CA PHE A 271 -10.70 17.04 -10.91
C PHE A 271 -11.39 16.37 -9.72
N GLU A 272 -10.88 16.56 -8.51
CA GLU A 272 -11.55 16.09 -7.30
C GLU A 272 -12.76 16.97 -6.92
N PHE A 273 -12.81 18.24 -7.28
CA PHE A 273 -13.93 19.12 -6.92
C PHE A 273 -15.10 19.01 -7.89
N ILE A 274 -14.82 18.89 -9.19
CA ILE A 274 -15.81 18.86 -10.26
C ILE A 274 -16.28 17.42 -10.49
N ASP A 275 -17.56 17.18 -10.31
CA ASP A 275 -18.18 15.84 -10.26
C ASP A 275 -19.22 15.58 -11.37
N SER A 276 -19.32 16.49 -12.34
CA SER A 276 -20.32 16.40 -13.41
C SER A 276 -19.87 17.06 -14.70
N LEU A 277 -20.48 16.60 -15.80
CA LEU A 277 -20.29 17.16 -17.13
C LEU A 277 -20.59 18.67 -17.15
N GLU A 278 -21.75 19.08 -16.63
CA GLU A 278 -22.19 20.49 -16.58
C GLU A 278 -21.20 21.38 -15.82
N ALA A 279 -20.73 20.93 -14.64
CA ALA A 279 -19.75 21.68 -13.87
C ALA A 279 -18.40 21.79 -14.60
N THR A 280 -17.97 20.72 -15.29
CA THR A 280 -16.75 20.74 -16.10
C THR A 280 -16.85 21.77 -17.23
N GLU A 281 -17.97 21.79 -17.94
CA GLU A 281 -18.22 22.74 -19.02
C GLU A 281 -18.24 24.19 -18.52
N GLY A 282 -18.88 24.44 -17.38
CA GLY A 282 -18.88 25.75 -16.75
C GLY A 282 -17.49 26.23 -16.37
N PHE A 283 -16.63 25.33 -15.87
CA PHE A 283 -15.23 25.61 -15.59
C PHE A 283 -14.43 25.94 -16.86
N ILE A 284 -14.56 25.13 -17.91
CA ILE A 284 -13.89 25.37 -19.21
C ILE A 284 -14.30 26.73 -19.78
N HIS A 285 -15.59 27.06 -19.74
CA HIS A 285 -16.10 28.35 -20.21
C HIS A 285 -15.52 29.51 -19.40
N ALA A 286 -15.38 29.36 -18.08
CA ALA A 286 -14.76 30.38 -17.23
C ALA A 286 -13.28 30.61 -17.57
N VAL A 287 -12.51 29.54 -17.85
CA VAL A 287 -11.12 29.67 -18.29
C VAL A 287 -11.04 30.37 -19.63
N HIS A 288 -11.86 29.96 -20.61
CA HIS A 288 -11.92 30.59 -21.92
C HIS A 288 -12.20 32.09 -21.80
N LYS A 289 -13.25 32.46 -21.03
CA LYS A 289 -13.62 33.85 -20.81
C LYS A 289 -12.46 34.66 -20.21
N ILE A 290 -11.93 34.25 -19.07
CA ILE A 290 -10.86 35.01 -18.37
C ILE A 290 -9.61 35.12 -19.25
N LEU A 291 -9.23 34.04 -19.95
CA LEU A 291 -8.02 34.04 -20.75
C LEU A 291 -8.15 34.88 -22.03
N SER A 292 -9.27 34.80 -22.76
CA SER A 292 -9.51 35.64 -23.94
C SER A 292 -9.53 37.12 -23.56
N GLU A 293 -10.22 37.45 -22.48
CA GLU A 293 -10.29 38.81 -21.95
C GLU A 293 -8.92 39.34 -21.47
N TRP A 294 -8.09 38.47 -20.89
CA TRP A 294 -6.73 38.82 -20.52
C TRP A 294 -5.84 39.10 -21.74
N ILE A 295 -5.97 38.30 -22.81
CA ILE A 295 -5.24 38.52 -24.06
C ILE A 295 -5.57 39.89 -24.65
N GLU A 296 -6.84 40.31 -24.62
CA GLU A 296 -7.26 41.65 -25.03
C GLU A 296 -6.59 42.75 -24.19
N ASP A 297 -6.61 42.62 -22.86
CA ASP A 297 -6.00 43.62 -21.96
C ASP A 297 -4.49 43.75 -22.18
N VAL A 298 -3.80 42.63 -22.38
CA VAL A 298 -2.36 42.64 -22.63
C VAL A 298 -2.05 43.26 -23.99
N HIS A 299 -2.86 42.97 -25.02
CA HIS A 299 -2.77 43.60 -26.32
C HIS A 299 -3.00 45.12 -26.25
N GLU A 300 -3.99 45.59 -25.48
CA GLU A 300 -4.22 47.03 -25.22
C GLU A 300 -3.03 47.68 -24.49
N SER A 301 -2.36 46.95 -23.60
CA SER A 301 -1.22 47.45 -22.81
C SER A 301 0.13 47.50 -23.55
N GLY A 302 0.25 46.80 -24.69
CA GLY A 302 1.49 46.74 -25.48
C GLY A 302 2.61 45.88 -24.89
N ASN A 303 2.32 44.97 -23.94
CA ASN A 303 3.33 44.08 -23.37
C ASN A 303 3.46 42.78 -24.18
N GLU A 304 4.40 42.75 -25.13
CA GLU A 304 4.62 41.63 -26.05
C GLU A 304 4.97 40.31 -25.36
N GLU A 305 5.75 40.34 -24.26
CA GLU A 305 6.16 39.13 -23.52
C GLU A 305 4.97 38.44 -22.85
N ASN A 306 4.16 39.21 -22.12
CA ASN A 306 2.94 38.69 -21.49
C ASN A 306 1.91 38.24 -22.54
N MET A 307 1.89 38.90 -23.72
CA MET A 307 0.99 38.54 -24.82
C MET A 307 1.35 37.15 -25.35
N GLN A 308 2.65 36.90 -25.57
CA GLN A 308 3.11 35.59 -26.03
C GLN A 308 2.80 34.49 -25.02
N VAL A 309 3.02 34.74 -23.72
CA VAL A 309 2.69 33.75 -22.66
C VAL A 309 1.20 33.41 -22.64
N ALA A 310 0.33 34.42 -22.79
CA ALA A 310 -1.12 34.23 -22.80
C ALA A 310 -1.60 33.47 -24.05
N ILE A 311 -1.06 33.79 -25.23
CA ILE A 311 -1.36 33.09 -26.49
C ILE A 311 -0.85 31.65 -26.43
N ASP A 312 0.38 31.43 -25.97
CA ASP A 312 0.96 30.08 -25.80
C ASP A 312 0.10 29.21 -24.88
N LEU A 313 -0.43 29.78 -23.79
CA LEU A 313 -1.35 29.07 -22.91
C LEU A 313 -2.71 28.83 -23.58
N PHE A 314 -3.23 29.79 -24.34
CA PHE A 314 -4.49 29.63 -25.07
C PHE A 314 -4.41 28.47 -26.05
N GLU A 315 -3.34 28.36 -26.84
CA GLU A 315 -3.10 27.24 -27.77
C GLU A 315 -2.84 25.90 -27.06
N ARG A 316 -2.28 25.93 -25.84
CA ARG A 316 -2.19 24.75 -24.97
C ARG A 316 -3.56 24.31 -24.44
N CYS A 317 -4.49 25.23 -24.23
CA CYS A 317 -5.82 24.96 -23.70
C CYS A 317 -6.81 24.55 -24.79
N PHE A 318 -6.77 25.24 -25.93
CA PHE A 318 -7.74 25.18 -27.00
C PHE A 318 -7.07 24.98 -28.35
N VAL A 319 -7.76 24.24 -29.21
CA VAL A 319 -7.30 23.88 -30.55
C VAL A 319 -8.48 24.03 -31.52
N SER A 320 -8.18 24.45 -32.75
CA SER A 320 -9.20 24.60 -33.80
C SER A 320 -9.99 23.31 -34.01
N ALA A 321 -11.31 23.47 -34.18
CA ALA A 321 -12.23 22.37 -34.49
C ALA A 321 -12.20 21.96 -35.97
N VAL A 322 -11.57 22.77 -36.85
CA VAL A 322 -11.61 22.62 -38.31
C VAL A 322 -10.27 22.14 -38.90
N SER A 323 -9.16 22.35 -38.20
CA SER A 323 -7.81 21.99 -38.68
C SER A 323 -7.22 20.83 -37.88
N HIS A 324 -7.00 19.71 -38.57
CA HIS A 324 -6.23 18.49 -38.25
C HIS A 324 -7.03 17.20 -38.00
N ASP A 325 -6.45 16.10 -38.51
CA ASP A 325 -6.92 14.72 -38.44
C ASP A 325 -7.44 14.36 -37.04
N ASN A 326 -8.64 13.76 -37.00
CA ASN A 326 -9.26 13.12 -35.83
C ASN A 326 -8.42 11.95 -35.24
N CYS A 327 -7.11 11.88 -35.45
CA CYS A 327 -6.27 10.77 -35.01
C CYS A 327 -5.83 10.97 -33.55
N SER A 328 -5.14 12.06 -33.20
CA SER A 328 -4.46 12.18 -31.89
C SER A 328 -5.38 12.36 -30.66
N ARG A 329 -6.59 12.94 -30.84
CA ARG A 329 -7.52 13.19 -29.72
C ARG A 329 -8.28 11.93 -29.31
N THR A 330 -8.64 11.13 -30.30
CA THR A 330 -9.37 9.87 -30.16
C THR A 330 -8.44 8.77 -29.65
N ASP A 331 -7.15 8.79 -30.03
CA ASP A 331 -6.15 7.81 -29.62
C ASP A 331 -5.96 7.67 -28.10
N TYR A 332 -5.97 8.77 -27.32
CA TYR A 332 -5.73 8.68 -25.87
C TYR A 332 -6.91 8.12 -25.11
N VAL A 333 -8.11 8.62 -25.40
CA VAL A 333 -9.34 8.14 -24.77
C VAL A 333 -9.60 6.70 -25.19
N ASP A 334 -9.43 6.37 -26.47
CA ASP A 334 -9.61 5.01 -26.97
C ASP A 334 -8.54 4.06 -26.39
N ALA A 335 -7.28 4.51 -26.22
CA ALA A 335 -6.26 3.74 -25.52
C ALA A 335 -6.64 3.48 -24.06
N LEU A 336 -7.21 4.46 -23.35
CA LEU A 336 -7.65 4.29 -21.97
C LEU A 336 -8.89 3.39 -21.87
N LEU A 337 -9.83 3.51 -22.79
CA LEU A 337 -10.99 2.62 -22.90
C LEU A 337 -10.55 1.18 -23.21
N GLU A 338 -9.55 0.99 -24.06
CA GLU A 338 -8.97 -0.33 -24.33
C GLU A 338 -8.23 -0.88 -23.10
N ILE A 339 -7.51 -0.03 -22.35
CA ILE A 339 -6.91 -0.42 -21.07
C ILE A 339 -8.01 -0.85 -20.09
N GLU A 340 -9.08 -0.07 -19.92
CA GLU A 340 -10.23 -0.43 -19.07
C GLU A 340 -10.85 -1.75 -19.55
N ARG A 341 -11.06 -1.92 -20.86
CA ARG A 341 -11.59 -3.17 -21.43
C ARG A 341 -10.72 -4.38 -21.11
N VAL A 342 -9.38 -4.24 -21.19
CA VAL A 342 -8.43 -5.30 -20.85
C VAL A 342 -8.46 -5.60 -19.35
N VAL A 343 -8.46 -4.56 -18.52
CA VAL A 343 -8.53 -4.69 -17.06
C VAL A 343 -9.87 -5.31 -16.63
N ASP A 344 -10.94 -5.03 -17.36
CA ASP A 344 -12.32 -5.45 -17.08
C ASP A 344 -12.73 -6.76 -17.75
N SER A 345 -11.89 -7.35 -18.61
CA SER A 345 -12.21 -8.63 -19.27
C SER A 345 -12.05 -9.85 -18.34
N ASP A 346 -13.05 -10.76 -18.40
CA ASP A 346 -13.15 -12.05 -17.70
C ASP A 346 -12.72 -12.05 -16.23
N ARG A 347 -13.58 -11.46 -15.38
CA ARG A 347 -13.40 -11.38 -13.92
C ARG A 347 -14.29 -12.41 -13.21
N PRO A 348 -13.78 -13.59 -12.81
CA PRO A 348 -14.53 -14.53 -11.98
C PRO A 348 -14.70 -14.07 -10.52
N ILE A 349 -13.90 -13.09 -10.07
CA ILE A 349 -13.97 -12.49 -8.74
C ILE A 349 -13.97 -10.95 -8.87
N PRO A 350 -14.48 -10.20 -7.87
CA PRO A 350 -14.57 -8.75 -7.95
C PRO A 350 -13.21 -8.02 -7.83
N PHE A 351 -12.12 -8.74 -7.57
CA PHE A 351 -10.79 -8.18 -7.32
C PHE A 351 -9.84 -8.51 -8.49
N SER A 352 -9.28 -7.47 -9.10
CA SER A 352 -8.36 -7.59 -10.24
C SER A 352 -6.89 -7.58 -9.81
N ASP A 353 -6.60 -6.89 -8.71
CA ASP A 353 -5.26 -6.70 -8.15
C ASP A 353 -5.32 -6.68 -6.61
N SER A 354 -4.16 -6.75 -5.97
CA SER A 354 -4.05 -6.78 -4.51
C SER A 354 -4.39 -5.45 -3.81
N ALA A 355 -4.43 -4.33 -4.52
CA ALA A 355 -4.86 -3.04 -3.98
C ALA A 355 -6.40 -2.94 -3.90
N GLN A 356 -7.12 -3.66 -4.76
CA GLN A 356 -8.58 -3.78 -4.70
C GLN A 356 -9.06 -4.70 -3.56
N ILE A 357 -8.18 -5.54 -3.01
CA ILE A 357 -8.52 -6.35 -1.84
C ILE A 357 -8.71 -5.43 -0.63
N PRO A 358 -9.84 -5.57 0.10
CA PRO A 358 -10.02 -4.90 1.37
C PRO A 358 -8.86 -5.16 2.33
N ALA A 359 -8.15 -4.10 2.69
CA ALA A 359 -7.05 -4.14 3.66
C ALA A 359 -7.56 -3.63 5.01
N TYR A 360 -7.27 -4.36 6.08
CA TYR A 360 -7.71 -3.99 7.41
C TYR A 360 -7.11 -2.67 7.88
N ARG A 361 -7.85 -1.95 8.72
CA ARG A 361 -7.45 -0.66 9.26
C ARG A 361 -8.05 -0.42 10.64
N SER A 362 -7.64 0.69 11.26
CA SER A 362 -8.28 1.18 12.47
C SER A 362 -9.62 1.84 12.14
N VAL A 363 -10.68 1.50 12.89
CA VAL A 363 -12.07 1.96 12.69
C VAL A 363 -12.75 2.28 14.03
N PRO A 364 -13.74 3.20 14.04
CA PRO A 364 -14.47 3.55 15.25
C PRO A 364 -15.54 2.53 15.64
N VAL A 365 -15.87 2.49 16.93
CA VAL A 365 -16.96 1.70 17.51
C VAL A 365 -18.32 2.24 17.05
N TYR A 366 -19.18 1.34 16.60
CA TYR A 366 -20.57 1.57 16.23
C TYR A 366 -21.53 1.15 17.35
N ILE A 367 -22.51 2.01 17.64
CA ILE A 367 -23.58 1.74 18.60
C ILE A 367 -24.87 1.52 17.82
N ARG A 368 -25.31 0.25 17.71
CA ARG A 368 -26.51 -0.11 16.94
C ARG A 368 -27.79 0.53 17.48
N LYS A 369 -27.93 0.63 18.80
CA LYS A 369 -29.11 1.20 19.46
C LYS A 369 -29.39 2.67 19.07
N SER A 370 -28.34 3.47 18.89
CA SER A 370 -28.44 4.89 18.53
C SER A 370 -28.08 5.19 17.08
N ASP A 371 -27.68 4.16 16.32
CA ASP A 371 -27.17 4.26 14.95
C ASP A 371 -26.02 5.28 14.77
N THR A 372 -25.10 5.32 15.73
CA THR A 372 -24.02 6.32 15.79
C THR A 372 -22.65 5.69 15.97
N PHE A 373 -21.61 6.35 15.47
CA PHE A 373 -20.22 6.00 15.75
C PHE A 373 -19.66 6.86 16.89
N ILE A 374 -18.81 6.25 17.73
CA ILE A 374 -18.06 6.97 18.76
C ILE A 374 -16.89 7.70 18.09
N ASN A 375 -16.87 9.03 18.20
CA ASN A 375 -15.79 9.88 17.68
C ASN A 375 -14.66 10.02 18.71
N ASP A 376 -14.12 8.90 19.20
CA ASP A 376 -12.93 8.83 20.04
C ASP A 376 -11.96 7.78 19.50
N GLU A 377 -10.84 8.23 18.94
CA GLU A 377 -9.83 7.36 18.32
C GLU A 377 -9.23 6.34 19.30
N ARG A 378 -9.26 6.62 20.61
CA ARG A 378 -8.80 5.67 21.65
C ARG A 378 -9.69 4.44 21.75
N MET A 379 -10.92 4.56 21.29
CA MET A 379 -11.89 3.47 21.27
C MET A 379 -11.84 2.70 19.95
N ASN A 380 -11.06 3.14 18.96
CA ASN A 380 -10.94 2.44 17.69
C ASN A 380 -10.33 1.05 17.89
N PHE A 381 -10.63 0.15 16.94
CA PHE A 381 -10.09 -1.20 16.89
C PHE A 381 -9.57 -1.55 15.49
N SER A 382 -8.76 -2.61 15.38
CA SER A 382 -8.29 -3.13 14.08
C SER A 382 -9.34 -4.07 13.50
N ASN A 383 -9.90 -3.74 12.34
CA ASN A 383 -11.07 -4.44 11.81
C ASN A 383 -10.73 -5.65 10.91
N CYS A 384 -9.71 -6.41 11.30
CA CYS A 384 -9.12 -7.45 10.45
C CYS A 384 -10.07 -8.62 10.16
N VAL A 385 -10.85 -9.06 11.15
CA VAL A 385 -11.84 -10.14 10.99
C VAL A 385 -13.04 -9.65 10.18
N GLU A 386 -13.51 -8.44 10.46
CA GLU A 386 -14.59 -7.78 9.75
C GLU A 386 -14.24 -7.63 8.26
N VAL A 387 -13.01 -7.26 7.94
CA VAL A 387 -12.52 -7.12 6.57
C VAL A 387 -12.37 -8.45 5.86
N GLY A 388 -11.95 -9.50 6.59
CA GLY A 388 -12.00 -10.87 6.07
C GLY A 388 -13.42 -11.28 5.65
N LEU A 389 -14.42 -10.94 6.48
CA LEU A 389 -15.83 -11.17 6.15
C LEU A 389 -16.31 -10.31 4.97
N LEU A 390 -15.92 -9.04 4.90
CA LEU A 390 -16.24 -8.15 3.77
C LEU A 390 -15.76 -8.77 2.45
N GLY A 391 -14.49 -9.17 2.39
CA GLY A 391 -13.93 -9.73 1.17
C GLY A 391 -14.57 -11.05 0.73
N ILE A 392 -14.95 -11.91 1.69
CA ILE A 392 -15.72 -13.12 1.41
C ILE A 392 -17.10 -12.78 0.85
N PHE A 393 -17.84 -11.87 1.49
CA PHE A 393 -19.17 -11.49 1.02
C PHE A 393 -19.13 -10.78 -0.33
N CYS A 394 -18.12 -9.95 -0.59
CA CYS A 394 -17.88 -9.40 -1.92
C CYS A 394 -17.82 -10.51 -2.97
N CYS A 395 -17.14 -11.63 -2.71
CA CYS A 395 -17.14 -12.76 -3.62
C CYS A 395 -18.51 -13.47 -3.70
N PHE A 396 -19.18 -13.70 -2.57
CA PHE A 396 -20.47 -14.40 -2.55
C PHE A 396 -21.56 -13.68 -3.34
N VAL A 397 -21.60 -12.35 -3.29
CA VAL A 397 -22.66 -11.56 -3.92
C VAL A 397 -22.28 -11.02 -5.29
N TYR A 398 -21.07 -11.34 -5.79
CA TYR A 398 -20.60 -10.86 -7.08
C TYR A 398 -21.26 -11.61 -8.23
N ASP A 399 -21.91 -10.87 -9.12
CA ASP A 399 -22.37 -11.36 -10.41
C ASP A 399 -21.28 -11.07 -11.45
N ALA A 400 -20.53 -12.09 -11.87
CA ALA A 400 -19.47 -11.93 -12.87
C ALA A 400 -20.00 -11.48 -14.25
N SER A 401 -21.26 -11.83 -14.57
CA SER A 401 -21.87 -11.48 -15.86
C SER A 401 -22.33 -10.02 -15.91
N ALA A 402 -23.00 -9.57 -14.85
CA ALA A 402 -23.50 -8.20 -14.72
C ALA A 402 -22.47 -7.23 -14.10
N ARG A 403 -21.38 -7.77 -13.53
CA ARG A 403 -20.28 -7.05 -12.87
C ARG A 403 -20.71 -6.16 -11.72
N ILE A 404 -21.71 -6.61 -10.99
CA ILE A 404 -22.27 -5.91 -9.84
C ILE A 404 -22.35 -6.83 -8.64
N TYR A 405 -22.45 -6.24 -7.46
CA TYR A 405 -22.86 -6.93 -6.25
C TYR A 405 -24.38 -6.98 -6.19
N ALA A 406 -24.91 -8.18 -5.96
CA ALA A 406 -26.32 -8.48 -6.06
C ALA A 406 -26.70 -9.49 -4.97
N THR A 407 -27.73 -9.21 -4.19
CA THR A 407 -28.08 -9.98 -2.96
C THR A 407 -29.38 -10.77 -3.10
N GLU A 408 -30.00 -10.80 -4.28
CA GLU A 408 -31.34 -11.36 -4.48
C GLU A 408 -31.38 -12.88 -4.26
N HIS A 409 -30.26 -13.57 -4.46
CA HIS A 409 -30.14 -15.02 -4.21
C HIS A 409 -30.02 -15.38 -2.72
N ILE A 410 -29.89 -14.40 -1.83
CA ILE A 410 -29.88 -14.57 -0.37
C ILE A 410 -31.11 -13.85 0.22
N PRO A 411 -32.34 -14.36 0.01
CA PRO A 411 -33.57 -13.63 0.34
C PRO A 411 -33.71 -13.35 1.84
N GLU A 412 -33.12 -14.19 2.70
CA GLU A 412 -33.18 -14.06 4.17
C GLU A 412 -32.08 -13.15 4.74
N ALA A 413 -31.17 -12.64 3.90
CA ALA A 413 -30.11 -11.73 4.36
C ALA A 413 -30.68 -10.52 5.12
N SER A 414 -29.93 -10.12 6.16
CA SER A 414 -30.25 -8.96 6.98
C SER A 414 -30.40 -7.69 6.15
N SER A 415 -31.27 -6.77 6.62
CA SER A 415 -31.48 -5.49 5.94
C SER A 415 -30.17 -4.70 5.80
N SER A 416 -29.33 -4.69 6.85
CA SER A 416 -28.03 -4.02 6.82
C SER A 416 -27.09 -4.58 5.74
N LEU A 417 -27.06 -5.90 5.53
CA LEU A 417 -26.25 -6.52 4.48
C LEU A 417 -26.76 -6.14 3.08
N LYS A 418 -28.07 -6.20 2.87
CA LYS A 418 -28.70 -5.79 1.59
C LYS A 418 -28.48 -4.31 1.31
N ASP A 419 -28.70 -3.45 2.30
CA ASP A 419 -28.51 -2.00 2.17
C ASP A 419 -27.06 -1.64 1.87
N PHE A 420 -26.11 -2.35 2.46
CA PHE A 420 -24.68 -2.16 2.19
C PHE A 420 -24.36 -2.40 0.72
N PHE A 421 -24.64 -3.61 0.19
CA PHE A 421 -24.34 -3.95 -1.20
C PHE A 421 -25.23 -3.24 -2.22
N HIS A 422 -26.44 -2.84 -1.84
CA HIS A 422 -27.26 -1.98 -2.68
C HIS A 422 -26.68 -0.56 -2.81
N SER A 423 -26.13 -0.01 -1.72
CA SER A 423 -25.46 1.31 -1.74
C SER A 423 -24.08 1.26 -2.42
N HIS A 424 -23.52 0.06 -2.54
CA HIS A 424 -22.19 -0.23 -3.02
C HIS A 424 -22.28 -1.34 -4.08
N SER A 425 -23.03 -1.12 -5.15
CA SER A 425 -23.39 -2.19 -6.10
C SER A 425 -22.29 -2.53 -7.11
N VAL A 426 -21.22 -1.76 -7.18
CA VAL A 426 -20.12 -1.96 -8.14
C VAL A 426 -18.84 -2.33 -7.36
N PRO A 427 -18.02 -3.28 -7.85
CA PRO A 427 -16.73 -3.60 -7.25
C PRO A 427 -15.84 -2.37 -7.01
N PHE A 428 -15.23 -2.34 -5.82
CA PHE A 428 -14.42 -1.23 -5.36
C PHE A 428 -13.07 -1.19 -6.06
N THR A 429 -12.60 0.01 -6.43
CA THR A 429 -11.21 0.18 -6.89
C THR A 429 -10.19 0.24 -5.76
N TYR A 430 -10.63 0.62 -4.55
CA TYR A 430 -9.87 0.60 -3.30
C TYR A 430 -10.88 0.70 -2.13
N THR A 431 -10.43 0.41 -0.90
CA THR A 431 -11.32 0.37 0.28
C THR A 431 -11.07 1.58 1.18
N ASP A 432 -11.97 2.56 1.17
CA ASP A 432 -11.85 3.78 1.98
C ASP A 432 -12.50 3.64 3.37
N PHE A 433 -12.23 4.59 4.26
CA PHE A 433 -12.72 4.59 5.65
C PHE A 433 -14.24 4.60 5.73
N SER A 434 -14.92 5.24 4.79
CA SER A 434 -16.38 5.31 4.77
C SER A 434 -16.98 3.93 4.51
N LEU A 435 -16.41 3.19 3.57
CA LEU A 435 -16.76 1.82 3.26
C LEU A 435 -16.49 0.91 4.46
N HIS A 436 -15.33 1.03 5.11
CA HIS A 436 -15.03 0.30 6.35
C HIS A 436 -16.05 0.59 7.47
N LYS A 437 -16.42 1.86 7.68
CA LYS A 437 -17.44 2.24 8.68
C LYS A 437 -18.79 1.64 8.35
N THR A 438 -19.25 1.78 7.11
CA THR A 438 -20.57 1.27 6.69
C THR A 438 -20.61 -0.26 6.76
N TRP A 439 -19.53 -0.95 6.41
CA TRP A 439 -19.42 -2.40 6.58
C TRP A 439 -19.47 -2.81 8.06
N ASN A 440 -18.78 -2.11 8.95
CA ASN A 440 -18.83 -2.45 10.38
C ASN A 440 -20.25 -2.39 10.95
N ARG A 441 -21.14 -1.53 10.43
CA ARG A 441 -22.57 -1.53 10.82
C ARG A 441 -23.27 -2.85 10.53
N VAL A 442 -22.80 -3.60 9.53
CA VAL A 442 -23.35 -4.91 9.16
C VAL A 442 -23.00 -5.96 10.22
N VAL A 443 -21.76 -5.97 10.72
CA VAL A 443 -21.22 -7.06 11.56
C VAL A 443 -21.08 -6.74 13.05
N SER A 444 -21.29 -5.48 13.46
CA SER A 444 -21.19 -5.05 14.86
C SER A 444 -22.51 -5.21 15.61
N ASP A 445 -22.44 -5.55 16.90
CA ASP A 445 -23.57 -5.64 17.82
C ASP A 445 -24.74 -6.46 17.27
N LEU A 446 -24.42 -7.65 16.76
CA LEU A 446 -25.39 -8.62 16.23
C LEU A 446 -26.16 -9.31 17.36
N SER A 447 -27.31 -9.93 17.06
CA SER A 447 -28.19 -10.51 18.10
C SER A 447 -27.73 -11.86 18.64
N ALA A 448 -27.14 -12.72 17.80
CA ALA A 448 -26.63 -14.01 18.21
C ALA A 448 -25.64 -13.89 19.40
N LEU A 449 -25.94 -14.62 20.48
CA LEU A 449 -25.23 -14.52 21.76
C LEU A 449 -23.89 -15.28 21.73
N GLU A 450 -23.74 -16.23 20.82
CA GLU A 450 -22.55 -17.05 20.61
C GLU A 450 -21.44 -16.28 19.89
N ILE A 451 -21.78 -15.18 19.21
CA ILE A 451 -20.78 -14.33 18.56
C ILE A 451 -19.91 -13.71 19.64
N ALA A 452 -18.62 -13.96 19.52
CA ALA A 452 -17.65 -13.48 20.46
C ALA A 452 -16.91 -12.26 19.92
N TYR A 453 -16.91 -11.22 20.76
CA TYR A 453 -16.23 -9.97 20.53
C TYR A 453 -15.08 -9.78 21.53
N VAL A 454 -14.04 -9.07 21.10
CA VAL A 454 -12.95 -8.60 21.96
C VAL A 454 -13.46 -7.50 22.87
N LYS A 455 -14.10 -6.48 22.28
CA LYS A 455 -14.55 -5.27 22.99
C LYS A 455 -15.83 -4.69 22.36
N ASP A 456 -16.69 -4.12 23.21
CA ASP A 456 -17.84 -3.27 22.85
C ASP A 456 -18.81 -3.87 21.81
N ARG A 457 -18.86 -5.21 21.69
CA ARG A 457 -19.61 -5.93 20.65
C ARG A 457 -19.29 -5.45 19.22
N ASN A 458 -18.08 -4.96 18.98
CA ASN A 458 -17.67 -4.39 17.68
C ASN A 458 -16.48 -5.13 17.07
N GLU A 459 -15.41 -5.33 17.84
CA GLU A 459 -14.23 -6.06 17.38
C GLU A 459 -14.46 -7.57 17.51
N LEU A 460 -14.57 -8.28 16.39
CA LEU A 460 -14.78 -9.73 16.36
C LEU A 460 -13.52 -10.49 16.76
N ARG A 461 -13.68 -11.55 17.57
CA ARG A 461 -12.59 -12.49 17.82
C ARG A 461 -12.34 -13.35 16.57
N SER A 462 -11.07 -13.53 16.21
CA SER A 462 -10.71 -14.40 15.10
C SER A 462 -10.93 -15.88 15.43
N GLY A 463 -11.31 -16.66 14.43
CA GLY A 463 -11.62 -18.09 14.55
C GLY A 463 -12.71 -18.47 13.56
N LEU A 464 -12.56 -19.59 12.85
CA LEU A 464 -13.51 -19.98 11.82
C LEU A 464 -14.92 -20.17 12.38
N ILE A 465 -15.07 -20.82 13.54
CA ILE A 465 -16.40 -21.09 14.12
C ILE A 465 -17.10 -19.77 14.45
N ASN A 466 -16.39 -18.83 15.08
CA ASN A 466 -16.93 -17.51 15.35
C ASN A 466 -17.37 -16.78 14.07
N MET A 467 -16.55 -16.85 13.01
CA MET A 467 -16.90 -16.27 11.70
C MET A 467 -18.12 -16.95 11.08
N LEU A 468 -18.28 -18.27 11.21
CA LEU A 468 -19.45 -18.99 10.71
C LEU A 468 -20.75 -18.56 11.38
N VAL A 469 -20.72 -18.30 12.71
CA VAL A 469 -21.89 -17.76 13.42
C VAL A 469 -22.26 -16.38 12.88
N VAL A 470 -21.27 -15.50 12.64
CA VAL A 470 -21.51 -14.17 12.05
C VAL A 470 -22.08 -14.28 10.65
N ILE A 471 -21.50 -15.14 9.80
CA ILE A 471 -21.96 -15.37 8.41
C ILE A 471 -23.41 -15.87 8.43
N ALA A 472 -23.73 -16.83 9.29
CA ALA A 472 -25.07 -17.37 9.42
C ALA A 472 -26.09 -16.31 9.87
N GLU A 473 -25.72 -15.46 10.84
CA GLU A 473 -26.57 -14.38 11.35
C GLU A 473 -26.91 -13.36 10.25
N ILE A 474 -25.90 -12.83 9.56
CA ILE A 474 -26.12 -11.73 8.60
C ILE A 474 -26.73 -12.21 7.28
N SER A 475 -26.60 -13.50 6.95
CA SER A 475 -27.25 -14.13 5.79
C SER A 475 -28.65 -14.66 6.08
N GLY A 476 -29.08 -14.67 7.34
CA GLY A 476 -30.42 -15.07 7.77
C GLY A 476 -30.61 -16.56 8.05
N VAL A 477 -29.55 -17.38 7.95
CA VAL A 477 -29.63 -18.84 8.15
C VAL A 477 -29.35 -19.28 9.59
N TYR A 478 -28.99 -18.35 10.48
CA TYR A 478 -28.59 -18.68 11.85
C TYR A 478 -29.67 -19.45 12.62
N GLU A 479 -30.94 -19.04 12.59
CA GLU A 479 -32.00 -19.76 13.32
C GLU A 479 -32.19 -21.21 12.85
N ARG A 480 -31.91 -21.50 11.57
CA ARG A 480 -31.93 -22.86 11.02
C ARG A 480 -30.74 -23.69 11.51
N ASP A 481 -29.55 -23.09 11.57
CA ASP A 481 -28.29 -23.79 11.81
C ASP A 481 -27.76 -23.65 13.25
N LYS A 482 -28.52 -22.98 14.12
CA LYS A 482 -28.14 -22.63 15.50
C LYS A 482 -27.69 -23.82 16.32
N GLU A 483 -28.47 -24.91 16.32
CA GLU A 483 -28.17 -26.12 17.09
C GLU A 483 -26.84 -26.75 16.64
N ILE A 484 -26.58 -26.78 15.32
CA ILE A 484 -25.34 -27.31 14.73
C ILE A 484 -24.14 -26.45 15.13
N LEU A 485 -24.30 -25.12 15.07
CA LEU A 485 -23.24 -24.18 15.44
C LEU A 485 -22.92 -24.24 16.94
N GLN A 486 -23.94 -24.37 17.80
CA GLN A 486 -23.75 -24.57 19.25
C GLN A 486 -23.03 -25.89 19.54
N GLU A 487 -23.43 -26.99 18.87
CA GLU A 487 -22.74 -28.29 18.97
C GLU A 487 -21.25 -28.17 18.63
N PHE A 488 -20.90 -27.41 17.58
CA PHE A 488 -19.50 -27.18 17.21
C PHE A 488 -18.72 -26.42 18.29
N ILE A 489 -19.32 -25.37 18.88
CA ILE A 489 -18.70 -24.57 19.95
C ILE A 489 -18.45 -25.43 21.20
N GLU A 490 -19.43 -26.25 21.60
CA GLU A 490 -19.33 -27.13 22.77
C GLU A 490 -18.24 -28.20 22.54
N LYS A 491 -18.35 -28.96 21.46
CA LYS A 491 -17.45 -30.10 21.20
C LYS A 491 -16.00 -29.71 20.99
N ILE A 492 -15.73 -28.53 20.42
CA ILE A 492 -14.35 -28.05 20.25
C ILE A 492 -13.76 -27.50 21.55
N THR A 493 -14.61 -27.05 22.49
CA THR A 493 -14.18 -26.53 23.78
C THR A 493 -13.90 -27.65 24.78
N GLU A 494 -14.64 -28.76 24.71
CA GLU A 494 -14.51 -29.94 25.58
C GLU A 494 -13.33 -30.87 25.22
N ALA A 495 -12.73 -30.72 24.04
CA ALA A 495 -11.62 -31.56 23.62
C ALA A 495 -10.33 -31.24 24.41
N GLU A 496 -9.97 -32.06 25.40
CA GLU A 496 -8.75 -31.89 26.22
C GLU A 496 -7.44 -32.18 25.47
N SER A 497 -7.47 -32.75 24.25
CA SER A 497 -6.29 -32.82 23.38
C SER A 497 -6.63 -33.15 21.92
N ILE A 498 -5.65 -32.84 21.07
CA ILE A 498 -5.57 -33.03 19.62
C ILE A 498 -6.21 -34.35 19.16
N THR A 499 -7.33 -34.25 18.44
CA THR A 499 -7.99 -35.26 17.56
C THR A 499 -9.48 -35.52 17.86
N ASN A 500 -10.32 -34.51 17.70
CA ASN A 500 -11.64 -34.77 17.12
C ASN A 500 -11.63 -34.37 15.64
N TRP A 501 -10.84 -35.11 14.84
CA TRP A 501 -10.75 -34.92 13.39
C TRP A 501 -12.15 -34.98 12.75
N ASP A 502 -13.06 -35.75 13.33
CA ASP A 502 -14.47 -35.82 12.92
C ASP A 502 -15.22 -34.50 13.12
N VAL A 503 -15.07 -33.82 14.27
CA VAL A 503 -15.66 -32.49 14.50
C VAL A 503 -15.05 -31.46 13.55
N CYS A 504 -13.72 -31.43 13.41
CA CYS A 504 -13.06 -30.54 12.45
C CYS A 504 -13.52 -30.78 11.00
N ARG A 505 -13.71 -32.04 10.61
CA ARG A 505 -14.25 -32.44 9.31
C ARG A 505 -15.69 -31.97 9.14
N LYS A 506 -16.56 -32.15 10.13
CA LYS A 506 -17.96 -31.67 10.10
C LYS A 506 -18.03 -30.15 9.96
N ILE A 507 -17.19 -29.41 10.70
CA ILE A 507 -17.12 -27.95 10.59
C ILE A 507 -16.70 -27.53 9.17
N ARG A 508 -15.71 -28.21 8.57
CA ARG A 508 -15.27 -27.91 7.19
C ARG A 508 -16.36 -28.19 6.16
N ILE A 509 -17.08 -29.31 6.29
CA ILE A 509 -18.20 -29.65 5.40
C ILE A 509 -19.30 -28.60 5.52
N TYR A 510 -19.71 -28.26 6.75
CA TYR A 510 -20.70 -27.21 6.98
C TYR A 510 -20.26 -25.86 6.42
N ALA A 511 -19.00 -25.47 6.63
CA ALA A 511 -18.46 -24.22 6.08
C ALA A 511 -18.48 -24.21 4.55
N GLU A 512 -18.08 -25.31 3.91
CA GLU A 512 -18.12 -25.45 2.45
C GLU A 512 -19.55 -25.34 1.90
N ASP A 513 -20.49 -26.05 2.51
CA ASP A 513 -21.90 -26.06 2.12
C ASP A 513 -22.53 -24.67 2.30
N LEU A 514 -22.26 -24.00 3.42
CA LEU A 514 -22.70 -22.64 3.69
C LEU A 514 -22.12 -21.66 2.66
N PHE A 515 -20.83 -21.75 2.36
CA PHE A 515 -20.19 -20.83 1.40
C PHE A 515 -20.74 -21.03 -0.02
N LYS A 516 -20.97 -22.27 -0.44
CA LYS A 516 -21.60 -22.58 -1.73
C LYS A 516 -23.06 -22.13 -1.78
N LEU A 517 -23.80 -22.27 -0.68
CA LEU A 517 -25.18 -21.79 -0.57
C LEU A 517 -25.28 -20.27 -0.74
N LEU A 518 -24.34 -19.52 -0.17
CA LEU A 518 -24.34 -18.06 -0.20
C LEU A 518 -23.72 -17.49 -1.49
N SER A 519 -22.90 -18.28 -2.18
CA SER A 519 -22.27 -17.87 -3.43
C SER A 519 -23.26 -17.81 -4.58
N ARG A 520 -23.31 -16.66 -5.26
CA ARG A 520 -24.07 -16.49 -6.49
C ARG A 520 -23.51 -17.33 -7.62
N ASP A 521 -22.18 -17.47 -7.66
CA ASP A 521 -21.49 -18.28 -8.66
C ASP A 521 -21.31 -19.71 -8.15
N SER A 522 -21.95 -20.65 -8.87
CA SER A 522 -21.85 -22.10 -8.62
C SER A 522 -20.45 -22.69 -8.91
N SER A 523 -19.55 -21.94 -9.56
CA SER A 523 -18.17 -22.35 -9.84
C SER A 523 -17.27 -22.40 -8.61
N LEU A 524 -17.72 -21.85 -7.47
CA LEU A 524 -16.95 -21.77 -6.23
C LEU A 524 -16.43 -23.14 -5.77
N LYS A 525 -15.10 -23.22 -5.62
CA LYS A 525 -14.38 -24.29 -4.94
C LYS A 525 -13.74 -23.75 -3.67
N VAL A 526 -13.85 -24.50 -2.57
CA VAL A 526 -13.31 -24.12 -1.26
C VAL A 526 -12.28 -25.15 -0.81
N GLU A 527 -11.10 -24.70 -0.39
CA GLU A 527 -10.06 -25.58 0.18
C GLU A 527 -9.65 -25.09 1.58
N PHE A 528 -9.55 -26.01 2.54
CA PHE A 528 -9.27 -25.71 3.94
C PHE A 528 -7.94 -26.33 4.42
N PHE A 529 -7.07 -25.50 4.98
CA PHE A 529 -5.85 -25.90 5.67
C PHE A 529 -5.87 -25.32 7.09
N LEU A 530 -6.60 -25.98 7.98
CA LEU A 530 -6.92 -25.48 9.32
C LEU A 530 -6.42 -26.41 10.41
N ASN A 531 -5.92 -25.80 11.49
CA ASN A 531 -5.51 -26.45 12.72
C ASN A 531 -6.28 -25.86 13.90
N GLU A 532 -6.44 -26.67 14.94
CA GLU A 532 -6.98 -26.22 16.22
C GLU A 532 -5.99 -25.25 16.90
N GLY A 533 -6.53 -24.23 17.57
CA GLY A 533 -5.73 -23.29 18.35
C GLY A 533 -6.57 -22.57 19.40
N LYS A 534 -5.91 -21.70 20.18
CA LYS A 534 -6.56 -20.90 21.20
C LYS A 534 -6.83 -19.49 20.70
N ARG A 535 -8.06 -19.03 20.90
CA ARG A 535 -8.50 -17.64 20.71
C ARG A 535 -7.96 -16.73 21.80
N SER A 536 -8.17 -15.43 21.61
CA SER A 536 -7.76 -14.37 22.55
C SER A 536 -8.49 -14.40 23.89
N ASP A 537 -9.58 -15.13 24.04
CA ASP A 537 -10.28 -15.40 25.31
C ASP A 537 -9.93 -16.77 25.90
N GLY A 538 -8.95 -17.48 25.34
CA GLY A 538 -8.53 -18.81 25.80
C GLY A 538 -9.43 -19.97 25.33
N LYS A 539 -10.53 -19.69 24.61
CA LYS A 539 -11.38 -20.74 24.02
C LYS A 539 -10.71 -21.37 22.79
N THR A 540 -11.04 -22.62 22.51
CA THR A 540 -10.56 -23.33 21.32
C THR A 540 -11.34 -22.91 20.07
N ASP A 541 -10.66 -22.79 18.93
CA ASP A 541 -11.26 -22.56 17.60
C ASP A 541 -10.33 -23.08 16.50
N LEU A 542 -10.70 -22.91 15.23
CA LEU A 542 -9.91 -23.30 14.07
C LEU A 542 -9.24 -22.10 13.40
N PHE A 543 -7.95 -22.27 13.08
CA PHE A 543 -7.08 -21.27 12.49
C PHE A 543 -6.30 -21.86 11.31
N GLY A 544 -5.95 -21.04 10.32
CA GLY A 544 -5.21 -21.46 9.15
C GLY A 544 -5.72 -20.80 7.87
N LYS A 545 -5.63 -21.50 6.75
CA LYS A 545 -5.87 -20.94 5.41
C LYS A 545 -7.14 -21.50 4.78
N ILE A 546 -7.94 -20.62 4.18
CA ILE A 546 -9.15 -20.97 3.43
C ILE A 546 -9.03 -20.34 2.04
N PHE A 547 -9.04 -21.16 1.01
CA PHE A 547 -8.98 -20.71 -0.38
C PHE A 547 -10.37 -20.76 -0.98
N LEU A 548 -10.84 -19.65 -1.57
CA LEU A 548 -12.07 -19.57 -2.34
C LEU A 548 -11.69 -19.32 -3.80
N LYS A 549 -11.91 -20.28 -4.69
CA LYS A 549 -11.56 -20.21 -6.11
C LYS A 549 -12.81 -20.23 -6.98
N TYR A 550 -12.88 -19.31 -7.93
CA TYR A 550 -13.97 -19.14 -8.89
C TYR A 550 -13.41 -19.30 -10.31
N SER A 551 -14.21 -19.88 -11.20
CA SER A 551 -13.81 -20.16 -12.58
C SER A 551 -14.80 -19.55 -13.57
N LEU A 552 -14.28 -18.78 -14.54
CA LEU A 552 -15.02 -18.25 -15.68
C LEU A 552 -14.30 -18.64 -16.97
N GLY A 553 -14.86 -19.60 -17.71
CA GLY A 553 -14.18 -20.21 -18.85
C GLY A 553 -12.90 -20.94 -18.43
N GLU A 554 -11.77 -20.59 -19.04
CA GLU A 554 -10.45 -21.15 -18.69
C GLU A 554 -9.75 -20.41 -17.52
N ILE A 555 -10.30 -19.27 -17.09
CA ILE A 555 -9.69 -18.43 -16.05
C ILE A 555 -10.19 -18.88 -14.69
N THR A 556 -9.28 -19.27 -13.82
CA THR A 556 -9.55 -19.49 -12.39
C THR A 556 -8.83 -18.42 -11.59
N LYS A 557 -9.54 -17.74 -10.70
CA LYS A 557 -8.96 -16.83 -9.70
C LYS A 557 -9.56 -17.11 -8.35
N GLY A 558 -8.89 -16.68 -7.29
CA GLY A 558 -9.44 -16.85 -5.95
C GLY A 558 -8.90 -15.86 -4.95
N ILE A 559 -9.45 -15.96 -3.74
CA ILE A 559 -8.98 -15.25 -2.55
C ILE A 559 -8.55 -16.27 -1.49
N LEU A 560 -7.52 -15.90 -0.73
CA LEU A 560 -7.02 -16.64 0.42
C LEU A 560 -7.36 -15.83 1.68
N LEU A 561 -8.25 -16.37 2.51
CA LEU A 561 -8.45 -15.93 3.88
C LEU A 561 -7.48 -16.69 4.79
N GLU A 562 -6.61 -15.98 5.49
CA GLU A 562 -5.75 -16.53 6.51
C GLU A 562 -6.24 -16.09 7.90
N ILE A 563 -6.65 -17.05 8.73
CA ILE A 563 -7.14 -16.84 10.09
C ILE A 563 -6.03 -17.22 11.06
N LYS A 564 -5.60 -16.28 11.90
CA LYS A 564 -4.59 -16.47 12.94
C LYS A 564 -5.19 -16.14 14.31
N PRO A 565 -4.61 -16.60 15.42
CA PRO A 565 -4.98 -16.08 16.73
C PRO A 565 -4.87 -14.55 16.74
N GLN A 566 -5.94 -13.87 17.16
CA GLN A 566 -6.08 -12.40 17.20
C GLN A 566 -6.14 -11.67 15.85
N HIS A 567 -6.07 -12.36 14.70
CA HIS A 567 -5.97 -11.69 13.41
C HIS A 567 -6.63 -12.46 12.26
N ALA A 568 -7.05 -11.75 11.22
CA ALA A 568 -7.40 -12.34 9.93
C ALA A 568 -6.90 -11.46 8.79
N SER A 569 -6.42 -12.07 7.70
CA SER A 569 -5.94 -11.34 6.54
C SER A 569 -6.47 -11.95 5.24
N LEU A 570 -6.59 -11.11 4.22
CA LEU A 570 -7.06 -11.49 2.90
C LEU A 570 -5.97 -11.21 1.86
N SER A 571 -5.85 -12.11 0.88
CA SER A 571 -4.91 -11.96 -0.24
C SER A 571 -5.46 -12.63 -1.50
N LEU A 572 -4.95 -12.25 -2.67
CA LEU A 572 -5.30 -12.93 -3.93
C LEU A 572 -4.58 -14.27 -3.99
N VAL A 573 -5.27 -15.29 -4.47
CA VAL A 573 -4.66 -16.59 -4.80
C VAL A 573 -3.95 -16.44 -6.13
N SER A 574 -2.63 -16.59 -6.08
CA SER A 574 -1.79 -16.64 -7.27
C SER A 574 -1.94 -18.00 -7.95
N ASP A 575 -2.92 -18.15 -8.85
CA ASP A 575 -2.83 -19.22 -9.83
C ASP A 575 -1.78 -18.83 -10.87
N LYS A 576 -0.87 -19.76 -11.19
CA LYS A 576 0.16 -19.61 -12.23
C LYS A 576 -0.43 -19.45 -13.64
N SER A 577 -1.71 -19.15 -13.78
CA SER A 577 -2.33 -18.83 -15.06
C SER A 577 -1.69 -17.55 -15.58
N SER A 578 -0.96 -17.67 -16.68
CA SER A 578 -0.43 -16.54 -17.43
C SER A 578 -1.54 -15.53 -17.69
N PHE A 579 -1.26 -14.25 -17.47
CA PHE A 579 -2.10 -13.18 -18.00
C PHE A 579 -2.42 -13.50 -19.47
N PRO A 580 -3.70 -13.50 -19.89
CA PRO A 580 -4.05 -13.96 -21.22
C PRO A 580 -3.22 -13.22 -22.27
N LYS A 581 -2.48 -13.95 -23.13
CA LYS A 581 -1.52 -13.35 -24.09
C LYS A 581 -2.13 -12.22 -24.91
N LYS A 582 -3.39 -12.35 -25.30
CA LYS A 582 -4.14 -11.32 -26.03
C LYS A 582 -4.25 -10.00 -25.26
N MET A 583 -4.43 -10.05 -23.95
CA MET A 583 -4.46 -8.86 -23.08
C MET A 583 -3.07 -8.23 -22.96
N GLU A 584 -2.03 -9.06 -22.84
CA GLU A 584 -0.64 -8.60 -22.82
C GLU A 584 -0.28 -7.86 -24.11
N GLU A 585 -0.61 -8.46 -25.26
CA GLU A 585 -0.42 -7.89 -26.59
C GLU A 585 -1.13 -6.55 -26.77
N SER A 586 -2.40 -6.43 -26.34
CA SER A 586 -3.14 -5.15 -26.35
C SER A 586 -2.41 -4.07 -25.56
N LEU A 587 -2.00 -4.35 -24.32
CA LEU A 587 -1.30 -3.36 -23.47
C LEU A 587 0.09 -3.01 -24.01
N LEU A 588 0.81 -3.97 -24.61
CA LEU A 588 2.08 -3.72 -25.28
C LEU A 588 1.91 -2.85 -26.53
N ASN A 589 0.85 -3.08 -27.32
CA ASN A 589 0.52 -2.27 -28.48
C ASN A 589 0.19 -0.82 -28.09
N ILE A 590 -0.65 -0.63 -27.06
CA ILE A 590 -0.96 0.70 -26.51
C ILE A 590 0.33 1.40 -26.08
N LYS A 591 1.23 0.70 -25.36
CA LYS A 591 2.52 1.27 -24.98
C LYS A 591 3.40 1.63 -26.18
N HIS A 592 3.31 0.90 -27.28
CA HIS A 592 4.05 1.19 -28.50
C HIS A 592 3.52 2.46 -29.18
N ILE A 593 2.20 2.55 -29.38
CA ILE A 593 1.51 3.71 -29.96
C ILE A 593 1.81 4.97 -29.13
N ILE A 594 1.59 4.88 -27.81
CA ILE A 594 1.78 6.01 -26.89
C ILE A 594 3.24 6.41 -26.74
N LYS A 595 4.21 5.50 -26.94
CA LYS A 595 5.65 5.83 -26.83
C LYS A 595 6.10 6.86 -27.86
N ALA A 596 5.44 6.95 -29.01
CA ALA A 596 5.72 7.99 -30.00
C ALA A 596 5.33 9.40 -29.48
N GLN A 597 4.33 9.46 -28.59
CA GLN A 597 3.85 10.69 -27.98
C GLN A 597 4.75 11.12 -26.83
N LYS A 598 5.51 12.21 -27.03
CA LYS A 598 6.47 12.74 -26.06
C LYS A 598 5.86 13.79 -25.12
N THR A 599 4.65 13.53 -24.66
CA THR A 599 3.85 14.46 -23.84
C THR A 599 3.61 13.90 -22.44
N LEU A 600 3.32 14.76 -21.47
CA LEU A 600 3.03 14.34 -20.09
C LEU A 600 1.90 13.30 -20.05
N LEU A 601 0.83 13.54 -20.82
CA LEU A 601 -0.29 12.61 -20.92
C LEU A 601 0.14 11.24 -21.46
N GLY A 602 0.93 11.23 -22.55
CA GLY A 602 1.50 9.99 -23.08
C GLY A 602 2.37 9.25 -22.05
N TYR A 603 3.17 9.96 -21.26
CA TYR A 603 3.98 9.35 -20.19
C TYR A 603 3.12 8.73 -19.08
N LEU A 604 2.04 9.41 -18.67
CA LEU A 604 1.09 8.91 -17.67
C LEU A 604 0.36 7.65 -18.14
N ILE A 605 -0.13 7.62 -19.38
CA ILE A 605 -0.80 6.44 -19.96
C ILE A 605 0.18 5.28 -20.06
N ARG A 606 1.40 5.53 -20.55
CA ARG A 606 2.46 4.51 -20.63
C ARG A 606 2.80 3.93 -19.26
N GLN A 607 2.83 4.77 -18.23
CA GLN A 607 3.04 4.35 -16.86
C GLN A 607 1.88 3.50 -16.34
N TYR A 608 0.65 3.95 -16.54
CA TYR A 608 -0.55 3.23 -16.13
C TYR A 608 -0.64 1.84 -16.76
N ALA A 609 -0.46 1.75 -18.08
CA ALA A 609 -0.39 0.47 -18.80
C ALA A 609 0.76 -0.42 -18.30
N SER A 610 1.91 0.18 -17.95
CA SER A 610 3.04 -0.58 -17.39
C SER A 610 2.79 -1.07 -15.97
N PHE A 611 2.04 -0.33 -15.17
CA PHE A 611 1.60 -0.75 -13.85
C PHE A 611 0.66 -1.95 -13.97
N ILE A 612 -0.35 -1.88 -14.85
CA ILE A 612 -1.29 -2.98 -15.08
C ILE A 612 -0.56 -4.25 -15.56
N LEU A 613 0.31 -4.14 -16.56
CA LEU A 613 1.14 -5.25 -17.04
C LEU A 613 1.99 -5.88 -15.93
N LYS A 614 2.57 -5.05 -15.06
CA LYS A 614 3.34 -5.57 -13.93
C LYS A 614 2.43 -6.26 -12.92
N SER A 615 1.30 -5.66 -12.53
CA SER A 615 0.36 -6.26 -11.57
C SER A 615 -0.14 -7.63 -12.01
N ALA A 616 -0.36 -7.79 -13.33
CA ALA A 616 -0.68 -9.07 -13.94
C ALA A 616 0.46 -10.11 -13.84
N ASN A 617 1.71 -9.66 -13.95
CA ASN A 617 2.92 -10.49 -13.92
C ASN A 617 3.54 -10.67 -12.52
N ILE A 618 3.09 -9.91 -11.50
CA ILE A 618 3.56 -10.01 -10.10
C ILE A 618 3.33 -11.41 -9.51
N MET A 619 2.49 -12.24 -10.15
CA MET A 619 2.39 -13.68 -9.86
C MET A 619 3.66 -14.50 -10.19
N GLN A 620 4.73 -13.90 -10.74
CA GLN A 620 5.98 -14.60 -11.09
C GLN A 620 7.28 -13.96 -10.55
N SER A 621 7.27 -12.77 -9.93
CA SER A 621 8.51 -12.05 -9.58
C SER A 621 8.62 -11.67 -8.09
N THR A 622 9.81 -11.86 -7.51
CA THR A 622 10.23 -11.37 -6.19
C THR A 622 10.44 -9.85 -6.12
N ASP A 623 10.10 -9.08 -7.17
CA ASP A 623 10.36 -7.64 -7.32
C ASP A 623 9.11 -6.78 -7.09
N LEU A 624 8.34 -7.08 -6.03
CA LEU A 624 7.16 -6.32 -5.59
C LEU A 624 7.53 -4.85 -5.30
N VAL A 625 8.69 -4.63 -4.68
CA VAL A 625 9.28 -3.31 -4.46
C VAL A 625 10.13 -2.92 -5.66
N HIS A 626 10.00 -1.70 -6.18
CA HIS A 626 10.79 -1.22 -7.32
C HIS A 626 12.28 -1.03 -6.92
N ARG A 627 12.99 -2.13 -6.59
CA ARG A 627 14.31 -2.20 -5.95
C ARG A 627 15.36 -1.35 -6.66
N LYS A 628 15.44 -1.47 -7.99
CA LYS A 628 16.34 -0.65 -8.84
C LYS A 628 16.14 0.86 -8.65
N THR A 629 14.94 1.28 -8.27
CA THR A 629 14.66 2.69 -7.93
C THR A 629 15.20 3.03 -6.55
N ILE A 630 15.03 2.16 -5.56
CA ILE A 630 15.56 2.34 -4.20
C ILE A 630 17.10 2.40 -4.20
N ILE A 631 17.76 1.47 -4.89
CA ILE A 631 19.23 1.48 -5.07
C ILE A 631 19.71 2.78 -5.72
N ARG A 632 18.91 3.31 -6.66
CA ARG A 632 19.27 4.56 -7.35
C ARG A 632 19.14 5.78 -6.43
N ILE A 633 18.09 5.85 -5.62
CA ILE A 633 17.88 6.99 -4.71
C ILE A 633 18.74 6.88 -3.45
N SER A 634 19.17 5.68 -3.05
CA SER A 634 20.16 5.59 -1.95
C SER A 634 21.47 6.27 -2.33
N ALA A 635 21.86 6.26 -3.61
CA ALA A 635 23.05 6.94 -4.11
C ALA A 635 23.00 8.48 -3.97
N ASP A 636 21.82 9.09 -3.92
CA ASP A 636 21.62 10.54 -3.67
C ASP A 636 21.07 10.84 -2.27
N LYS A 637 21.29 9.92 -1.32
CA LYS A 637 20.82 10.04 0.07
C LYS A 637 19.30 10.26 0.18
N PHE A 638 18.55 9.64 -0.73
CA PHE A 638 17.10 9.68 -0.81
C PHE A 638 16.52 11.08 -1.07
N GLU A 639 17.29 12.00 -1.63
CA GLU A 639 16.78 13.30 -2.08
C GLU A 639 15.76 13.14 -3.22
N SER A 640 15.98 12.19 -4.14
CA SER A 640 15.08 11.93 -5.28
C SER A 640 13.92 10.98 -4.96
N ILE A 641 13.36 11.01 -3.75
CA ILE A 641 12.33 10.03 -3.35
C ILE A 641 11.03 10.11 -4.15
N ASP A 642 10.75 11.25 -4.80
CA ASP A 642 9.58 11.43 -5.66
C ASP A 642 9.57 10.40 -6.82
N ARG A 643 10.74 9.86 -7.20
CA ARG A 643 10.88 8.73 -8.15
C ARG A 643 10.12 7.50 -7.69
N LEU A 644 10.07 7.27 -6.38
CA LEU A 644 9.39 6.15 -5.74
C LEU A 644 7.90 6.43 -5.60
N LEU A 645 7.51 7.68 -5.30
CA LEU A 645 6.10 8.09 -5.22
C LEU A 645 5.37 7.99 -6.56
N MET A 646 6.11 8.14 -7.67
CA MET A 646 5.62 7.86 -9.02
C MET A 646 5.37 6.38 -9.31
N LYS A 647 5.73 5.43 -8.43
CA LYS A 647 5.64 4.00 -8.77
C LYS A 647 4.22 3.44 -8.55
N ALA A 648 4.12 2.24 -8.00
CA ALA A 648 2.83 1.64 -7.69
C ALA A 648 2.15 2.45 -6.56
N PRO A 649 0.81 2.46 -6.49
CA PRO A 649 0.09 2.91 -5.31
C PRO A 649 0.68 2.27 -4.04
N ILE A 650 1.03 3.08 -3.04
CA ILE A 650 1.60 2.60 -1.77
C ILE A 650 0.45 2.13 -0.86
N GLU A 651 -0.10 0.98 -1.22
CA GLU A 651 -1.28 0.36 -0.61
C GLU A 651 -1.01 -1.09 -0.23
N GLY A 652 -1.81 -1.62 0.69
CA GLY A 652 -1.64 -2.96 1.22
C GLY A 652 -0.46 -3.10 2.19
N ILE A 653 -0.64 -3.97 3.17
CA ILE A 653 0.39 -4.28 4.17
C ILE A 653 1.64 -4.94 3.55
N PRO A 654 1.52 -5.92 2.63
CA PRO A 654 2.69 -6.57 2.04
C PRO A 654 3.62 -5.61 1.29
N TYR A 655 3.07 -4.71 0.47
CA TYR A 655 3.90 -3.76 -0.27
C TYR A 655 4.55 -2.73 0.65
N LYS A 656 3.80 -2.22 1.64
CA LYS A 656 4.31 -1.25 2.64
C LYS A 656 5.44 -1.82 3.49
N LYS A 657 5.34 -3.07 3.98
CA LYS A 657 6.41 -3.66 4.82
C LYS A 657 7.70 -3.89 4.03
N GLU A 658 7.59 -4.34 2.78
CA GLU A 658 8.76 -4.52 1.92
C GLU A 658 9.41 -3.18 1.56
N LEU A 659 8.60 -2.13 1.30
CA LEU A 659 9.12 -0.77 1.09
C LEU A 659 9.90 -0.25 2.30
N VAL A 660 9.39 -0.45 3.51
CA VAL A 660 10.08 -0.06 4.75
C VAL A 660 11.39 -0.83 4.90
N ALA A 661 11.35 -2.16 4.76
CA ALA A 661 12.54 -2.99 4.88
C ALA A 661 13.62 -2.62 3.87
N CYS A 662 13.27 -2.58 2.59
CA CYS A 662 14.20 -2.26 1.50
C CYS A 662 14.80 -0.86 1.67
N THR A 663 13.97 0.15 1.96
CA THR A 663 14.43 1.54 2.15
C THR A 663 15.45 1.66 3.28
N LEU A 664 15.20 1.05 4.44
CA LEU A 664 16.11 1.13 5.58
C LEU A 664 17.40 0.34 5.36
N ILE A 665 17.33 -0.81 4.70
CA ILE A 665 18.51 -1.65 4.41
C ILE A 665 19.45 -0.92 3.44
N TYR A 666 18.92 -0.31 2.38
CA TYR A 666 19.73 0.48 1.44
C TYR A 666 20.17 1.85 1.99
N ALA A 667 19.71 2.24 3.17
CA ALA A 667 20.16 3.43 3.89
C ALA A 667 21.11 3.12 5.07
N HIS A 668 21.56 1.87 5.22
CA HIS A 668 22.30 1.40 6.39
C HIS A 668 23.62 2.14 6.68
N ASP A 669 24.27 2.70 5.66
CA ASP A 669 25.54 3.42 5.71
C ASP A 669 25.36 4.94 5.80
N GLN A 670 24.12 5.41 5.90
CA GLN A 670 23.75 6.83 5.95
C GLN A 670 23.22 7.14 7.34
N ASP A 671 24.09 7.56 8.27
CA ASP A 671 23.77 7.88 9.68
C ASP A 671 22.30 8.27 9.92
N LEU A 672 21.47 7.27 10.25
CA LEU A 672 20.03 7.45 10.26
C LEU A 672 19.60 8.27 11.47
N SER A 673 18.80 9.30 11.21
CA SER A 673 18.19 10.16 12.22
C SER A 673 16.73 10.43 11.86
N PRO A 674 15.90 10.92 12.81
CA PRO A 674 14.52 11.31 12.51
C PRO A 674 14.37 12.31 11.35
N GLU A 675 15.41 13.08 11.06
CA GLU A 675 15.43 14.11 10.01
C GLU A 675 15.73 13.54 8.61
N HIS A 676 16.28 12.32 8.54
CA HIS A 676 16.72 11.71 7.28
C HIS A 676 15.52 11.42 6.35
N PRO A 677 15.57 11.74 5.04
CA PRO A 677 14.44 11.54 4.13
C PRO A 677 13.90 10.10 4.11
N ALA A 678 14.78 9.09 4.13
CA ALA A 678 14.38 7.69 4.23
C ALA A 678 13.60 7.36 5.52
N VAL A 679 14.00 7.96 6.65
CA VAL A 679 13.33 7.77 7.94
C VAL A 679 11.97 8.46 7.95
N ARG A 680 11.86 9.69 7.44
CA ARG A 680 10.58 10.40 7.31
C ARG A 680 9.60 9.65 6.41
N PHE A 681 10.06 9.16 5.27
CA PHE A 681 9.25 8.33 4.36
C PHE A 681 8.74 7.06 5.03
N THR A 682 9.62 6.30 5.68
CA THR A 682 9.22 5.06 6.37
C THR A 682 8.36 5.34 7.61
N SER A 683 8.59 6.44 8.32
CA SER A 683 7.76 6.90 9.44
C SER A 683 6.34 7.21 8.98
N ASN A 684 6.17 7.86 7.83
CA ASN A 684 4.85 8.10 7.25
C ASN A 684 4.13 6.79 6.86
N ILE A 685 4.86 5.80 6.35
CA ILE A 685 4.30 4.46 6.11
C ILE A 685 3.86 3.81 7.43
N LEU A 686 4.70 3.84 8.48
CA LEU A 686 4.39 3.31 9.81
C LEU A 686 3.16 4.00 10.43
N GLY A 687 3.04 5.33 10.28
CA GLY A 687 1.86 6.10 10.69
C GLY A 687 0.59 5.81 9.87
N SER A 688 0.70 5.06 8.77
CA SER A 688 -0.42 4.67 7.92
C SER A 688 -0.97 3.27 8.19
N VAL A 689 -0.28 2.45 8.99
CA VAL A 689 -0.68 1.06 9.29
C VAL A 689 -1.17 0.92 10.73
N PRO A 690 -2.06 -0.03 11.04
CA PRO A 690 -2.66 -0.16 12.37
C PRO A 690 -1.67 -0.79 13.38
N LEU A 691 -0.65 -0.04 13.80
CA LEU A 691 0.40 -0.53 14.71
C LEU A 691 -0.10 -0.93 16.11
N MET A 692 -1.36 -0.70 16.45
CA MET A 692 -1.97 -1.26 17.67
C MET A 692 -2.14 -2.78 17.59
N ASP A 693 -2.20 -3.34 16.38
CA ASP A 693 -2.27 -4.78 16.13
C ASP A 693 -0.88 -5.43 16.21
N VAL A 694 -0.77 -6.48 17.02
CA VAL A 694 0.48 -7.21 17.25
C VAL A 694 0.96 -7.93 15.98
N ALA A 695 0.03 -8.43 15.14
CA ALA A 695 0.42 -9.07 13.88
C ALA A 695 1.09 -8.05 12.94
N THR A 696 0.50 -6.85 12.81
CA THR A 696 1.12 -5.73 12.08
C THR A 696 2.52 -5.40 12.64
N GLN A 697 2.70 -5.32 13.97
CA GLN A 697 4.03 -5.09 14.56
C GLN A 697 5.05 -6.16 14.18
N ARG A 698 4.66 -7.45 14.17
CA ARG A 698 5.51 -8.56 13.75
C ARG A 698 5.90 -8.48 12.27
N GLU A 699 5.12 -7.81 11.43
CA GLU A 699 5.45 -7.59 10.02
C GLU A 699 6.42 -6.41 9.80
N PHE A 700 6.31 -5.33 10.58
CA PHE A 700 7.09 -4.11 10.36
C PHE A 700 8.34 -3.96 11.25
N PHE A 701 8.27 -4.34 12.52
CA PHE A 701 9.37 -4.13 13.48
C PHE A 701 10.66 -4.90 13.18
N PRO A 702 10.66 -6.12 12.60
CA PRO A 702 11.91 -6.84 12.37
C PRO A 702 12.91 -6.04 11.52
N SER A 703 12.46 -5.31 10.50
CA SER A 703 13.36 -4.50 9.67
C SER A 703 13.96 -3.32 10.46
N LEU A 704 13.18 -2.69 11.34
CA LEU A 704 13.64 -1.64 12.25
C LEU A 704 14.68 -2.16 13.27
N VAL A 705 14.57 -3.43 13.65
CA VAL A 705 15.50 -4.12 14.55
C VAL A 705 16.83 -4.41 13.84
N TYR A 706 16.79 -5.00 12.64
CA TYR A 706 17.99 -5.33 11.87
C TYR A 706 18.80 -4.09 11.46
N THR A 707 18.12 -3.00 11.09
CA THR A 707 18.78 -1.73 10.74
C THR A 707 19.10 -0.86 11.95
N LYS A 708 18.71 -1.28 13.16
CA LYS A 708 18.80 -0.50 14.42
C LYS A 708 18.02 0.82 14.42
N ALA A 709 17.17 1.06 13.43
CA ALA A 709 16.37 2.29 13.33
C ALA A 709 15.42 2.49 14.54
N HIS A 710 14.95 1.40 15.18
CA HIS A 710 14.10 1.48 16.38
C HIS A 710 14.73 2.25 17.54
N LEU A 711 16.06 2.34 17.64
CA LEU A 711 16.75 2.97 18.77
C LEU A 711 16.60 4.50 18.82
N SER A 712 16.49 5.16 17.67
CA SER A 712 16.54 6.63 17.62
C SER A 712 15.78 7.28 16.47
N CYS A 713 15.32 6.53 15.46
CA CYS A 713 14.76 7.11 14.24
C CYS A 713 13.27 7.46 14.36
N TYR A 714 12.53 6.84 15.27
CA TYR A 714 11.06 6.95 15.33
C TYR A 714 10.55 7.53 16.65
N PRO A 715 10.65 8.86 16.87
CA PRO A 715 10.19 9.50 18.11
C PRO A 715 8.68 9.37 18.36
N SER A 716 7.90 9.08 17.31
CA SER A 716 6.46 8.82 17.41
C SER A 716 6.12 7.45 17.99
N ILE A 717 7.09 6.53 18.14
CA ILE A 717 6.85 5.20 18.68
C ILE A 717 7.49 5.10 20.06
N LEU A 718 6.65 5.19 21.09
CA LEU A 718 7.02 5.25 22.51
C LEU A 718 6.78 3.89 23.17
N ILE A 719 7.52 2.88 22.72
CA ILE A 719 7.49 1.53 23.30
C ILE A 719 8.89 1.12 23.74
N ASP A 720 8.97 0.14 24.64
CA ASP A 720 10.23 -0.39 25.15
C ASP A 720 10.97 -1.22 24.09
N ASP A 721 12.30 -1.13 24.05
CA ASP A 721 13.15 -1.89 23.13
C ASP A 721 12.92 -3.41 23.19
N SER A 722 12.60 -3.94 24.38
CA SER A 722 12.28 -5.36 24.54
C SER A 722 11.09 -5.80 23.69
N ILE A 723 10.12 -4.92 23.45
CA ILE A 723 8.94 -5.21 22.62
C ILE A 723 9.35 -5.34 21.16
N TYR A 724 10.23 -4.48 20.64
CA TYR A 724 10.74 -4.62 19.28
C TYR A 724 11.44 -5.97 19.08
N LEU A 725 12.28 -6.37 20.04
CA LEU A 725 13.01 -7.64 20.00
C LEU A 725 12.07 -8.85 20.09
N GLU A 726 11.06 -8.80 20.99
CA GLU A 726 10.02 -9.82 21.09
C GLU A 726 9.32 -10.01 19.74
N ARG A 727 8.80 -8.92 19.14
CA ARG A 727 8.09 -8.99 17.85
C ARG A 727 8.98 -9.48 16.72
N ALA A 728 10.25 -9.08 16.70
CA ALA A 728 11.21 -9.56 15.71
C ALA A 728 11.50 -11.06 15.85
N SER A 729 11.57 -11.58 17.08
CA SER A 729 11.82 -13.02 17.36
C SER A 729 10.65 -13.94 16.99
N GLU A 730 9.44 -13.39 16.94
CA GLU A 730 8.18 -14.08 16.60
C GLU A 730 7.82 -13.94 15.11
N SER A 731 8.61 -13.20 14.32
CA SER A 731 8.26 -12.83 12.96
C SER A 731 8.64 -13.88 11.93
N ASN A 732 7.81 -13.99 10.89
CA ASN A 732 8.09 -14.81 9.70
C ASN A 732 8.79 -14.01 8.56
N GLU A 733 9.01 -12.70 8.74
CA GLU A 733 9.56 -11.81 7.70
C GLU A 733 11.09 -11.93 7.53
N ILE A 734 11.76 -12.69 8.40
CA ILE A 734 13.22 -12.78 8.46
C ILE A 734 13.83 -13.22 7.11
N SER A 735 13.22 -14.20 6.42
CA SER A 735 13.73 -14.66 5.12
C SER A 735 13.68 -13.54 4.06
N GLY A 736 12.58 -12.79 3.98
CA GLY A 736 12.43 -11.67 3.04
C GLY A 736 13.38 -10.52 3.34
N ILE A 737 13.62 -10.22 4.63
CA ILE A 737 14.60 -9.20 5.04
C ILE A 737 16.01 -9.61 4.64
N PHE A 738 16.40 -10.87 4.87
CA PHE A 738 17.73 -11.36 4.52
C PHE A 738 17.98 -11.46 3.02
N HIS A 739 16.93 -11.62 2.20
CA HIS A 739 17.06 -11.47 0.75
C HIS A 739 17.69 -10.11 0.38
N TYR A 740 17.19 -9.01 0.95
CA TYR A 740 17.74 -7.67 0.69
C TYR A 740 19.13 -7.45 1.30
N ILE A 741 19.39 -8.00 2.50
CA ILE A 741 20.71 -7.87 3.17
C ILE A 741 21.80 -8.58 2.38
N VAL A 742 21.50 -9.76 1.86
CA VAL A 742 22.43 -10.54 1.02
C VAL A 742 22.63 -9.85 -0.33
N GLU A 743 21.55 -9.38 -0.97
CA GLU A 743 21.64 -8.63 -2.24
C GLU A 743 22.50 -7.35 -2.14
N LEU A 744 22.46 -6.66 -0.98
CA LEU A 744 23.29 -5.49 -0.71
C LEU A 744 24.80 -5.81 -0.80
N ASN A 745 25.20 -7.07 -0.59
CA ASN A 745 26.58 -7.54 -0.69
C ASN A 745 27.57 -6.73 0.20
N SER A 746 27.15 -6.39 1.42
CA SER A 746 27.98 -5.70 2.43
C SER A 746 28.35 -6.66 3.56
N PRO A 747 29.60 -7.18 3.63
CA PRO A 747 30.03 -8.13 4.66
C PRO A 747 29.86 -7.59 6.09
N GLU A 748 30.20 -6.33 6.33
CA GLU A 748 30.11 -5.69 7.65
C GLU A 748 28.67 -5.58 8.12
N PHE A 749 27.77 -5.14 7.24
CA PHE A 749 26.36 -5.01 7.55
C PHE A 749 25.69 -6.38 7.72
N LEU A 750 26.04 -7.36 6.87
CA LEU A 750 25.59 -8.75 7.03
C LEU A 750 26.01 -9.31 8.39
N VAL A 751 27.27 -9.11 8.80
CA VAL A 751 27.75 -9.54 10.12
C VAL A 751 26.97 -8.88 11.25
N GLN A 752 26.65 -7.58 11.14
CA GLN A 752 25.78 -6.91 12.11
C GLN A 752 24.40 -7.57 12.20
N CYS A 753 23.76 -7.83 11.06
CA CYS A 753 22.42 -8.42 11.02
C CYS A 753 22.40 -9.87 11.51
N LEU A 754 23.45 -10.65 11.23
CA LEU A 754 23.59 -12.00 11.77
C LEU A 754 23.75 -12.00 13.29
N LYS A 755 24.50 -11.05 13.86
CA LYS A 755 24.59 -10.90 15.33
C LYS A 755 23.22 -10.60 15.96
N VAL A 756 22.42 -9.75 15.32
CA VAL A 756 21.03 -9.49 15.75
C VAL A 756 20.20 -10.77 15.68
N SER A 757 20.28 -11.53 14.57
CA SER A 757 19.55 -12.80 14.41
C SER A 757 19.90 -13.82 15.49
N ILE A 758 21.19 -13.95 15.83
CA ILE A 758 21.66 -14.85 16.89
C ILE A 758 21.10 -14.44 18.27
N LYS A 759 20.99 -13.13 18.55
CA LYS A 759 20.34 -12.67 19.78
C LYS A 759 18.85 -12.99 19.81
N LEU A 760 18.15 -12.78 18.69
CA LEU A 760 16.72 -13.07 18.57
C LEU A 760 16.40 -14.56 18.68
N GLU A 761 17.31 -15.43 18.22
CA GLU A 761 17.20 -16.89 18.37
C GLU A 761 17.01 -17.30 19.84
N ASN A 762 17.70 -16.65 20.78
CA ASN A 762 17.56 -16.94 22.21
C ASN A 762 16.18 -16.60 22.78
N LEU A 763 15.43 -15.71 22.11
CA LEU A 763 14.08 -15.31 22.50
C LEU A 763 13.02 -16.16 21.80
N SER A 764 13.36 -16.83 20.69
CA SER A 764 12.43 -17.62 19.89
C SER A 764 12.41 -19.08 20.32
N ILE A 765 11.21 -19.67 20.35
CA ILE A 765 11.06 -21.12 20.48
C ILE A 765 11.48 -21.82 19.17
N SER A 766 11.33 -21.14 18.03
CA SER A 766 11.58 -21.66 16.67
C SER A 766 12.99 -21.36 16.15
N PHE A 767 13.51 -22.24 15.28
CA PHE A 767 14.80 -22.01 14.60
C PHE A 767 14.59 -21.12 13.36
N SER A 768 14.72 -19.81 13.54
CA SER A 768 14.51 -18.84 12.45
C SER A 768 15.80 -18.18 11.93
N CYS A 769 16.97 -18.51 12.50
CA CYS A 769 18.24 -17.88 12.15
C CYS A 769 18.61 -18.09 10.65
N PRO A 770 18.83 -17.03 9.87
CA PRO A 770 19.08 -17.10 8.42
C PRO A 770 20.27 -17.98 8.01
N ILE A 771 21.32 -18.02 8.83
CA ILE A 771 22.53 -18.82 8.57
C ILE A 771 22.24 -20.33 8.56
N MET A 772 21.12 -20.75 9.17
CA MET A 772 20.68 -22.14 9.26
C MET A 772 19.63 -22.51 8.20
N LYS A 773 19.15 -21.52 7.43
CA LYS A 773 18.13 -21.72 6.40
C LYS A 773 18.80 -21.96 5.06
N LYS A 774 18.45 -23.09 4.42
CA LYS A 774 18.97 -23.49 3.10
C LYS A 774 18.88 -22.38 2.04
N GLU A 775 17.79 -21.61 2.09
CA GLU A 775 17.50 -20.47 1.18
C GLU A 775 18.62 -19.43 1.14
N ASN A 776 19.25 -19.12 2.28
CA ASN A 776 20.20 -18.02 2.40
C ASN A 776 21.62 -18.48 2.74
N ALA A 777 21.79 -19.70 3.27
CA ALA A 777 23.03 -20.13 3.89
C ALA A 777 24.25 -20.11 2.94
N ASN A 778 24.08 -20.49 1.67
CA ASN A 778 25.17 -20.48 0.69
C ASN A 778 25.58 -19.05 0.32
N GLU A 779 24.61 -18.18 -0.01
CA GLU A 779 24.90 -16.78 -0.36
C GLU A 779 25.52 -16.01 0.81
N ILE A 780 25.00 -16.22 2.03
CA ILE A 780 25.61 -15.69 3.27
C ILE A 780 27.06 -16.14 3.38
N PHE A 781 27.34 -17.43 3.17
CA PHE A 781 28.70 -17.96 3.20
C PHE A 781 29.58 -17.27 2.15
N SER A 782 29.12 -17.15 0.89
CA SER A 782 29.85 -16.49 -0.18
C SER A 782 30.21 -15.02 0.13
N ILE A 783 29.30 -14.25 0.73
CA ILE A 783 29.56 -12.85 1.11
C ILE A 783 30.55 -12.77 2.26
N LEU A 784 30.39 -13.58 3.30
CA LEU A 784 31.34 -13.64 4.41
C LEU A 784 32.73 -14.08 3.95
N TYR A 785 32.81 -14.77 2.80
CA TYR A 785 34.02 -15.28 2.17
C TYR A 785 34.63 -14.36 1.11
N GLY A 786 33.89 -13.40 0.54
CA GLY A 786 34.10 -12.74 -0.76
C GLY A 786 35.42 -11.98 -1.05
N GLU A 787 36.41 -12.01 -0.15
CA GLU A 787 37.76 -11.45 -0.36
C GLU A 787 38.88 -12.41 0.13
N GLY A 788 38.57 -13.68 0.41
CA GLY A 788 39.52 -14.64 1.01
C GLY A 788 39.86 -14.37 2.48
N SER A 789 39.21 -13.39 3.11
CA SER A 789 39.42 -12.98 4.50
C SER A 789 38.53 -13.79 5.45
N LEU A 790 39.16 -14.62 6.29
CA LEU A 790 38.50 -15.38 7.37
C LEU A 790 37.93 -14.51 8.49
N THR A 791 38.14 -13.21 8.43
CA THR A 791 37.84 -12.26 9.51
C THR A 791 36.35 -12.28 9.85
N HIS A 792 35.46 -12.27 8.86
CA HIS A 792 34.01 -12.24 9.08
C HIS A 792 33.46 -13.58 9.58
N ILE A 793 33.95 -14.68 9.02
CA ILE A 793 33.68 -16.06 9.46
C ILE A 793 34.05 -16.24 10.94
N LYS A 794 35.29 -15.90 11.31
CA LYS A 794 35.80 -15.99 12.70
C LYS A 794 34.98 -15.09 13.64
N LYS A 795 34.63 -13.87 13.21
CA LYS A 795 33.76 -12.95 13.98
C LYS A 795 32.41 -13.60 14.29
N ILE A 796 31.75 -14.23 13.31
CA ILE A 796 30.43 -14.85 13.50
C ILE A 796 30.53 -16.13 14.34
N LYS A 797 31.50 -17.02 14.07
CA LYS A 797 31.70 -18.24 14.89
C LYS A 797 31.95 -17.89 16.36
N ASN A 798 32.83 -16.95 16.64
CA ASN A 798 33.09 -16.49 18.01
C ASN A 798 31.82 -15.89 18.63
N TYR A 799 31.01 -15.15 17.86
CA TYR A 799 29.76 -14.59 18.34
C TYR A 799 28.71 -15.67 18.69
N ILE A 800 28.57 -16.70 17.84
CA ILE A 800 27.71 -17.86 18.11
C ILE A 800 28.13 -18.54 19.41
N PHE A 801 29.43 -18.81 19.56
CA PHE A 801 29.97 -19.50 20.74
C PHE A 801 29.73 -18.73 22.05
N THR A 802 29.77 -17.39 21.97
CA THR A 802 29.64 -16.51 23.14
C THR A 802 28.20 -16.14 23.48
N HIS A 803 27.31 -16.03 22.49
CA HIS A 803 25.98 -15.44 22.70
C HIS A 803 24.80 -16.37 22.43
N SER A 804 24.95 -17.52 21.75
CA SER A 804 23.81 -18.42 21.51
C SER A 804 23.64 -19.42 22.63
N ALA A 805 22.40 -19.57 23.10
CA ALA A 805 21.99 -20.64 24.01
C ALA A 805 22.13 -22.03 23.38
N ARG A 806 22.10 -22.12 22.04
CA ARG A 806 22.19 -23.36 21.25
C ARG A 806 23.53 -23.46 20.49
N LYS A 807 24.59 -22.84 21.03
CA LYS A 807 25.91 -22.72 20.41
C LYS A 807 26.47 -24.02 19.81
N ASN A 808 26.33 -25.16 20.49
CA ASN A 808 26.86 -26.43 20.00
C ASN A 808 26.12 -26.89 18.74
N TYR A 809 24.79 -26.87 18.78
CA TYR A 809 23.95 -27.26 17.63
C TYR A 809 24.15 -26.33 16.43
N MET A 810 24.16 -25.00 16.66
CA MET A 810 24.41 -24.05 15.60
C MET A 810 25.81 -24.19 15.01
N ASN A 811 26.83 -24.39 15.85
CA ASN A 811 28.21 -24.56 15.39
C ASN A 811 28.37 -25.82 14.53
N GLU A 812 27.74 -26.94 14.94
CA GLU A 812 27.75 -28.18 14.15
C GLU A 812 27.07 -27.98 12.79
N LEU A 813 25.85 -27.44 12.77
CA LEU A 813 25.07 -27.24 11.54
C LEU A 813 25.77 -26.27 10.57
N VAL A 814 26.27 -25.15 11.10
CA VAL A 814 27.00 -24.15 10.30
C VAL A 814 28.31 -24.74 9.78
N SER A 815 29.03 -25.52 10.57
CA SER A 815 30.27 -26.16 10.12
C SER A 815 30.02 -27.22 9.06
N ALA A 816 28.94 -28.02 9.17
CA ALA A 816 28.54 -28.96 8.12
C ALA A 816 28.21 -28.24 6.81
N ALA A 817 27.39 -27.18 6.86
CA ALA A 817 27.04 -26.39 5.67
C ALA A 817 28.28 -25.73 5.04
N TRP A 818 29.12 -25.07 5.84
CA TRP A 818 30.31 -24.38 5.36
C TRP A 818 31.38 -25.33 4.83
N PHE A 819 31.51 -26.55 5.37
CA PHE A 819 32.38 -27.57 4.79
C PHE A 819 31.96 -27.92 3.37
N VAL A 820 30.65 -28.12 3.13
CA VAL A 820 30.13 -28.34 1.76
C VAL A 820 30.43 -27.14 0.87
N TYR A 821 30.05 -25.94 1.31
CA TYR A 821 30.18 -24.75 0.49
C TYR A 821 31.62 -24.42 0.14
N VAL A 822 32.58 -24.58 1.06
CA VAL A 822 34.01 -24.33 0.76
C VAL A 822 34.59 -25.37 -0.19
N CYS A 823 34.17 -26.64 -0.10
CA CYS A 823 34.61 -27.68 -1.03
C CYS A 823 34.15 -27.38 -2.47
N GLU A 824 33.00 -26.71 -2.62
CA GLU A 824 32.44 -26.30 -3.91
C GLU A 824 33.01 -24.97 -4.44
N GLN A 825 33.81 -24.22 -3.65
CA GLN A 825 34.46 -22.99 -4.11
C GLN A 825 35.72 -23.27 -4.93
N THR A 826 36.01 -22.38 -5.89
CA THR A 826 37.27 -22.37 -6.63
C THR A 826 37.89 -20.97 -6.60
N PRO A 827 39.11 -20.79 -6.03
CA PRO A 827 39.95 -21.79 -5.37
C PRO A 827 39.47 -22.18 -3.96
N ILE A 828 39.84 -23.39 -3.53
CA ILE A 828 39.56 -23.90 -2.17
C ILE A 828 40.50 -23.23 -1.16
N ILE A 829 39.95 -22.70 -0.06
CA ILE A 829 40.73 -22.20 1.08
C ILE A 829 40.81 -23.28 2.17
N TRP A 830 41.97 -23.92 2.26
CA TRP A 830 42.22 -25.05 3.17
C TRP A 830 42.03 -24.71 4.65
N GLU A 831 42.32 -23.49 5.09
CA GLU A 831 42.12 -23.10 6.50
C GLU A 831 40.65 -23.20 6.93
N VAL A 832 39.69 -22.87 6.04
CA VAL A 832 38.25 -23.05 6.31
C VAL A 832 37.87 -24.53 6.31
N VAL A 833 38.43 -25.31 5.37
CA VAL A 833 38.19 -26.76 5.27
C VAL A 833 38.59 -27.44 6.58
N GLU A 834 39.78 -27.14 7.08
CA GLU A 834 40.32 -27.69 8.32
C GLU A 834 39.49 -27.26 9.54
N ASP A 835 39.16 -25.97 9.65
CA ASP A 835 38.35 -25.44 10.75
C ASP A 835 36.93 -26.04 10.75
N ALA A 836 36.26 -26.08 9.60
CA ALA A 836 34.93 -26.67 9.47
C ALA A 836 34.96 -28.18 9.77
N TYR A 837 35.92 -28.92 9.21
CA TYR A 837 36.07 -30.36 9.44
C TYR A 837 36.34 -30.70 10.90
N SER A 838 37.16 -29.89 11.60
CA SER A 838 37.47 -30.11 13.02
C SER A 838 36.21 -30.16 13.89
N ASN A 839 35.17 -29.40 13.53
CA ASN A 839 33.90 -29.29 14.25
C ASN A 839 32.84 -30.33 13.84
N LEU A 840 33.12 -31.22 12.87
CA LEU A 840 32.20 -32.27 12.44
C LEU A 840 32.22 -33.49 13.36
N HIS A 841 31.09 -34.19 13.43
CA HIS A 841 30.91 -35.47 14.12
C HIS A 841 30.23 -36.49 13.19
N SER A 842 30.18 -37.76 13.60
CA SER A 842 29.40 -38.77 12.88
C SER A 842 27.91 -38.40 12.93
N GLY A 843 27.24 -38.29 11.77
CA GLY A 843 25.84 -37.90 11.66
C GLY A 843 25.61 -36.42 11.32
N SER A 844 26.67 -35.60 11.27
CA SER A 844 26.56 -34.16 11.02
C SER A 844 25.88 -33.79 9.69
N PHE A 845 25.92 -34.66 8.68
CA PHE A 845 25.29 -34.42 7.38
C PHE A 845 23.89 -35.07 7.24
N LEU A 846 23.65 -36.22 7.86
CA LEU A 846 22.40 -36.98 7.85
C LEU A 846 21.27 -36.15 8.45
N TYR A 847 21.51 -35.56 9.62
CA TYR A 847 20.53 -34.74 10.33
C TYR A 847 20.31 -33.35 9.71
N ASN A 848 21.23 -32.89 8.85
CA ASN A 848 21.23 -31.54 8.30
C ASN A 848 21.10 -31.48 6.76
N SER A 849 21.00 -32.63 6.09
CA SER A 849 20.99 -32.71 4.61
C SER A 849 19.89 -31.89 3.94
N ASP A 850 18.71 -31.80 4.55
CA ASP A 850 17.60 -30.97 4.06
C ASP A 850 17.86 -29.45 4.21
N LYS A 851 18.85 -29.06 5.02
CA LYS A 851 19.22 -27.67 5.32
C LYS A 851 20.44 -27.18 4.55
N ILE A 852 21.14 -28.07 3.87
CA ILE A 852 22.37 -27.76 3.11
C ILE A 852 22.03 -27.72 1.61
N SER A 853 22.60 -26.73 0.92
CA SER A 853 22.59 -26.68 -0.55
C SER A 853 23.86 -27.34 -1.09
N THR A 854 23.78 -28.05 -2.21
CA THR A 854 24.96 -28.60 -2.88
C THR A 854 24.73 -28.54 -4.38
N VAL A 855 25.77 -28.15 -5.12
CA VAL A 855 25.71 -27.98 -6.58
C VAL A 855 26.00 -29.30 -7.31
N ASP A 856 26.82 -30.18 -6.70
CA ASP A 856 27.30 -31.41 -7.35
C ASP A 856 27.00 -32.70 -6.56
N ASN A 857 25.97 -32.65 -5.71
CA ASN A 857 25.55 -33.77 -4.87
C ASN A 857 26.70 -34.33 -4.02
N PHE A 858 27.48 -33.45 -3.40
CA PHE A 858 28.65 -33.75 -2.56
C PHE A 858 29.87 -34.34 -3.31
N GLY A 859 29.93 -34.28 -4.63
CA GLY A 859 31.09 -34.75 -5.41
C GLY A 859 32.38 -34.04 -5.03
N SER A 860 32.35 -32.72 -4.91
CA SER A 860 33.48 -31.88 -4.51
C SER A 860 33.91 -32.17 -3.08
N VAL A 861 32.95 -32.45 -2.19
CA VAL A 861 33.21 -32.85 -0.80
C VAL A 861 33.99 -34.15 -0.74
N LEU A 862 33.61 -35.16 -1.54
CA LEU A 862 34.35 -36.44 -1.64
C LEU A 862 35.76 -36.23 -2.17
N ASN A 863 35.94 -35.38 -3.17
CA ASN A 863 37.27 -35.06 -3.70
C ASN A 863 38.17 -34.44 -2.62
N VAL A 864 37.66 -33.47 -1.87
CA VAL A 864 38.40 -32.83 -0.77
C VAL A 864 38.73 -33.82 0.35
N LEU A 865 37.77 -34.66 0.78
CA LEU A 865 38.02 -35.71 1.77
C LEU A 865 39.09 -36.70 1.31
N ASN A 866 39.09 -37.08 0.03
CA ASN A 866 40.12 -37.95 -0.54
C ASN A 866 41.52 -37.31 -0.52
N ILE A 867 41.61 -36.00 -0.72
CA ILE A 867 42.88 -35.25 -0.59
C ILE A 867 43.34 -35.27 0.88
N MET A 868 42.45 -35.02 1.83
CA MET A 868 42.77 -34.97 3.27
C MET A 868 43.07 -36.34 3.89
N ARG A 869 42.69 -37.45 3.23
CA ARG A 869 42.76 -38.83 3.75
C ARG A 869 44.12 -39.16 4.35
N LYS A 870 45.22 -38.88 3.64
CA LYS A 870 46.58 -39.25 4.07
C LYS A 870 47.03 -38.57 5.35
N ASP A 871 46.50 -37.39 5.64
CA ASP A 871 46.89 -36.60 6.81
C ASP A 871 45.97 -36.89 8.01
N LEU A 872 44.69 -37.11 7.76
CA LEU A 872 43.71 -37.42 8.80
C LEU A 872 43.83 -38.84 9.35
N THR A 873 44.21 -39.84 8.55
CA THR A 873 44.26 -41.25 8.99
C THR A 873 45.55 -41.67 9.70
N ARG A 874 46.43 -40.71 10.05
CA ARG A 874 47.68 -41.00 10.78
C ARG A 874 47.45 -41.27 12.28
N ASP A 875 46.38 -40.71 12.84
CA ASP A 875 45.91 -40.97 14.22
C ASP A 875 44.67 -41.88 14.15
N PRO A 876 44.63 -43.02 14.88
CA PRO A 876 43.48 -43.94 14.90
C PRO A 876 42.14 -43.26 15.18
N LYS A 877 42.08 -42.25 16.07
CA LYS A 877 40.83 -41.56 16.41
C LYS A 877 40.31 -40.70 15.26
N ASN A 878 41.22 -40.08 14.51
CA ASN A 878 40.86 -39.27 13.35
C ASN A 878 40.48 -40.14 12.14
N ALA A 879 41.05 -41.35 12.05
CA ALA A 879 40.67 -42.34 11.04
C ALA A 879 39.21 -42.81 11.22
N GLU A 880 38.77 -43.12 12.45
CA GLU A 880 37.36 -43.48 12.72
C GLU A 880 36.39 -42.35 12.38
N LYS A 881 36.72 -41.11 12.76
CA LYS A 881 35.91 -39.92 12.39
C LYS A 881 35.84 -39.74 10.87
N PHE A 882 36.98 -39.88 10.18
CA PHE A 882 37.05 -39.78 8.72
C PHE A 882 36.17 -40.83 8.04
N ASP A 883 36.30 -42.10 8.42
CA ASP A 883 35.54 -43.20 7.81
C ASP A 883 34.03 -43.02 8.00
N ALA A 884 33.61 -42.56 9.18
CA ALA A 884 32.21 -42.27 9.48
C ALA A 884 31.65 -41.14 8.60
N ILE A 885 32.35 -40.00 8.51
CA ILE A 885 31.94 -38.86 7.69
C ILE A 885 31.98 -39.21 6.20
N HIS A 886 33.01 -39.92 5.74
CA HIS A 886 33.13 -40.34 4.35
C HIS A 886 31.98 -41.27 3.95
N ALA A 887 31.65 -42.28 4.77
CA ALA A 887 30.53 -43.18 4.52
C ALA A 887 29.18 -42.44 4.46
N GLU A 888 29.01 -41.43 5.30
CA GLU A 888 27.83 -40.58 5.35
C GLU A 888 27.64 -39.77 4.07
N VAL A 889 28.69 -39.09 3.61
CA VAL A 889 28.69 -38.31 2.37
C VAL A 889 28.45 -39.20 1.16
N VAL A 890 29.05 -40.40 1.10
CA VAL A 890 28.79 -41.38 0.03
C VAL A 890 27.31 -41.78 -0.02
N ARG A 891 26.69 -42.05 1.13
CA ARG A 891 25.25 -42.39 1.19
C ARG A 891 24.37 -41.25 0.69
N LEU A 892 24.68 -40.01 1.09
CA LEU A 892 23.94 -38.83 0.65
C LEU A 892 24.09 -38.59 -0.86
N GLY A 893 25.31 -38.69 -1.41
CA GLY A 893 25.56 -38.57 -2.85
C GLY A 893 24.80 -39.62 -3.68
N ILE A 894 24.74 -40.88 -3.21
CA ILE A 894 23.94 -41.94 -3.85
C ILE A 894 22.44 -41.63 -3.78
N HIS A 895 21.94 -41.16 -2.62
CA HIS A 895 20.53 -40.81 -2.45
C HIS A 895 20.11 -39.64 -3.36
N TYR A 896 20.94 -38.60 -3.49
CA TYR A 896 20.69 -37.46 -4.38
C TYR A 896 20.69 -37.86 -5.87
N ASN A 897 21.61 -38.73 -6.30
CA ASN A 897 21.63 -39.23 -7.68
C ASN A 897 20.40 -40.11 -8.03
N SER A 898 19.77 -40.75 -7.03
CA SER A 898 18.55 -41.56 -7.23
C SER A 898 17.25 -40.77 -7.41
N ARG A 899 17.23 -39.46 -7.09
CA ARG A 899 16.05 -38.57 -7.26
C ARG A 899 15.91 -37.95 -8.65
N ASN A 900 16.84 -38.18 -9.58
CA ASN A 900 16.79 -37.68 -10.97
C ASN A 900 15.89 -38.48 -11.93
N TRP A 901 14.78 -39.05 -11.44
CA TRP A 901 13.67 -39.51 -12.29
C TRP A 901 12.48 -38.53 -12.13
N PRO A 902 11.80 -38.15 -13.23
CA PRO A 902 10.88 -37.02 -13.23
C PRO A 902 9.68 -37.31 -12.33
N ARG A 903 9.58 -36.58 -11.21
CA ARG A 903 8.34 -36.52 -10.43
C ARG A 903 7.39 -35.52 -11.10
N TYR A 904 6.46 -36.06 -11.87
CA TYR A 904 5.13 -35.47 -12.02
C TYR A 904 4.49 -35.42 -10.63
N PHE A 905 4.22 -34.21 -10.13
CA PHE A 905 3.02 -33.74 -9.41
C PHE A 905 3.30 -32.38 -8.78
#